data_AF-A0A452INI1-F1
#
_entry.id   AF-A0A452INI1-F1
#
_cell.length_a   1.000
_cell.length_b   1.000
_cell.length_c   1.000
_cell.angle_alpha   90.00
_cell.angle_beta   90.00
_cell.angle_gamma   90.00
#
_symmetry.space_group_name_H-M   'P 1'
#
loop_
_entity.id
_entity.type
_entity.pdbx_description
1 polymer ?
#
loop_
_entity_poly.entity_id
_entity_poly.type
_entity_poly.pdbx_seq_one_letter_code
_entity_poly.pdbx_strand_id
1 'polypeptide(L)'
;MTAQVTLEDALSNVDLLEELPLPDQQPCIEPPPSSLLYQPNFNTNFEDRNAFVTGIARYIEQATVHSNMVMGFGLYLMDGSVSNIYKLDAKKRINLTKIDKFFKQLQVVPLFGDMQIELARYIKTSAHYEENKSRWTCTSSSSSPQYNICEQMIQIREDHMRFISELARYSNSEVVTGSGRQEAQKTDAEYRKLFDLSLQGLQLLSQWSAHVMEVYSWKLVHPTDKYSNKDCPDNAEEYERATRYNYTSEEKFALVEVIAMIKGLQVLMGRMESVFNHAIRHTIYAALQDFSQVTLREPLRQAIKKKKNVIQSVLQAIRKTVCDWEAGHEPFNDPALRGEKDPKSGFDIKVPRYVLYSLDLYNDSAHYALTKFKKQFLYDEIEAEVNLCFDQFVYKLADQIFAYYKIMAGSLLLDKRLRSECKNQGATIHLPPSNRYETLLKQRHVQLLGRSIDLNRLITQRISAAMYKSMELAIGRFESEDLTSIVELDGLVEINKMTHKLLSRYMTLDSFDAMFREANHNVSAPYGRITLHVFWELNYDFLPNYCYNGSTNRFVRTVLPFSQEFQRDKQPNAQPQYLHGSKALNLTYSSIYSNYRNFVGPPHFKVICRLLGYQGIAVVMEELLKVVKSLLQGTILQYVKTLMEVMPKICRLPRHEYGSPGILEFFHHQLKDIVEYAELKTVCFQNLREVGNAVLFCLLIEQSLSLEEVCDLLHAAPFQNILPRVHVKEGERLDAKMKRLESKYAPLHLVPLIERLGTPQQIAIAREGDLLTKERLCCGLSMFEVILTRIRTFLDDPIWRGPLPSNGVMHVDECVEFHRLWSAMQFVYCIPVGTHEFTVEQCFGDGLHWAGCMIIVLLGQQRRFDVLDFCYHLLKVQKHDGKDEVIKNVPLKKMVERIRKFQILNNEIITILDKYMKSGDGEGTPVEHVRCFQPPIHQSLASN
;
A
#
# COMPACT_ATOMS: atom_id res chain seq x y z
N MET A 1 40.31 21.55 40.47
CA MET A 1 39.27 21.69 41.51
C MET A 1 39.91 21.46 42.86
N THR A 2 39.55 22.24 43.88
CA THR A 2 39.92 21.95 45.28
C THR A 2 39.09 20.77 45.77
N ALA A 3 39.73 19.64 46.10
CA ALA A 3 39.04 18.52 46.73
C ALA A 3 38.57 18.93 48.13
N GLN A 4 37.33 18.58 48.50
CA GLN A 4 36.89 18.65 49.88
C GLN A 4 37.53 17.47 50.63
N VAL A 5 38.46 17.79 51.54
CA VAL A 5 39.07 16.84 52.47
C VAL A 5 38.01 16.43 53.49
N THR A 6 37.78 15.13 53.69
CA THR A 6 36.82 14.65 54.71
C THR A 6 37.39 14.79 56.13
N LEU A 7 36.54 14.63 57.15
CA LEU A 7 37.04 14.62 58.53
C LEU A 7 37.91 13.39 58.79
N GLU A 8 37.56 12.25 58.21
CA GLU A 8 38.38 11.03 58.24
C GLU A 8 39.75 11.24 57.56
N ASP A 9 39.80 11.87 56.38
CA ASP A 9 41.07 12.22 55.73
C ASP A 9 41.92 13.16 56.61
N ALA A 10 41.29 14.17 57.24
CA ALA A 10 41.97 15.11 58.10
C ALA A 10 42.55 14.45 59.36
N LEU A 11 41.81 13.52 59.97
CA LEU A 11 42.28 12.71 61.10
C LEU A 11 43.40 11.76 60.69
N SER A 12 43.27 11.03 59.57
CA SER A 12 44.34 10.16 59.06
C SER A 12 45.64 10.90 58.76
N ASN A 13 45.57 12.19 58.39
CA ASN A 13 46.77 13.04 58.23
C ASN A 13 47.40 13.45 59.58
N VAL A 14 46.67 13.41 60.69
CA VAL A 14 47.21 13.59 62.06
C VAL A 14 47.78 12.27 62.58
N ASP A 15 47.09 11.16 62.37
CA ASP A 15 47.58 9.81 62.70
C ASP A 15 48.95 9.54 62.02
N LEU A 16 49.09 9.94 60.75
CA LEU A 16 50.35 9.90 59.98
C LEU A 16 51.49 10.77 60.55
N LEU A 17 51.20 11.73 61.44
CA LEU A 17 52.22 12.49 62.17
C LEU A 17 52.61 11.80 63.50
N GLU A 18 51.69 11.05 64.11
CA GLU A 18 51.96 10.27 65.32
C GLU A 18 52.79 9.00 65.01
N GLU A 19 52.61 8.39 63.82
CA GLU A 19 53.43 7.26 63.35
C GLU A 19 54.87 7.62 62.90
N LEU A 20 55.30 8.89 62.98
CA LEU A 20 56.64 9.30 62.54
C LEU A 20 57.74 8.94 63.57
N PRO A 21 58.73 8.08 63.22
CA PRO A 21 59.80 7.71 64.14
C PRO A 21 60.79 8.86 64.34
N LEU A 22 60.92 9.32 65.60
CA LEU A 22 61.87 10.34 66.02
C LEU A 22 63.27 9.73 66.31
N PRO A 23 64.37 10.52 66.24
CA PRO A 23 65.74 9.97 66.31
C PRO A 23 66.15 9.32 67.64
N ASP A 24 65.51 9.69 68.76
CA ASP A 24 66.05 9.46 70.11
C ASP A 24 65.49 8.22 70.84
N GLN A 25 64.75 7.34 70.17
CA GLN A 25 64.20 6.13 70.80
C GLN A 25 65.22 4.98 70.83
N GLN A 26 65.87 4.79 72.00
CA GLN A 26 66.65 3.59 72.30
C GLN A 26 65.77 2.31 72.32
N PRO A 27 66.33 1.15 71.91
CA PRO A 27 65.58 -0.11 71.91
C PRO A 27 65.52 -0.74 73.31
N CYS A 28 64.30 -1.03 73.79
CA CYS A 28 64.10 -1.89 74.95
C CYS A 28 64.24 -3.37 74.56
N ILE A 29 65.11 -4.07 75.29
CA ILE A 29 65.35 -5.52 75.32
C ILE A 29 64.69 -6.00 76.64
N GLU A 30 63.96 -7.11 76.82
CA GLU A 30 64.07 -8.55 76.48
C GLU A 30 62.64 -9.19 76.72
N PRO A 31 62.38 -10.53 76.79
CA PRO A 31 63.18 -11.72 76.45
C PRO A 31 62.47 -12.76 75.51
N PRO A 32 63.17 -13.85 75.10
CA PRO A 32 62.67 -14.91 74.20
C PRO A 32 62.44 -16.27 74.95
N PRO A 33 62.32 -17.44 74.28
CA PRO A 33 61.56 -17.80 73.07
C PRO A 33 60.56 -18.96 73.33
N SER A 34 59.72 -19.30 72.35
CA SER A 34 59.05 -20.62 72.30
C SER A 34 59.14 -21.24 70.89
N SER A 35 59.39 -22.55 70.83
CA SER A 35 59.77 -23.25 69.60
C SER A 35 58.58 -23.89 68.89
N LEU A 36 58.41 -23.62 67.60
CA LEU A 36 57.57 -24.40 66.69
C LEU A 36 58.37 -24.78 65.44
N LEU A 37 58.47 -26.09 65.18
CA LEU A 37 59.11 -26.60 63.97
C LEU A 37 58.18 -26.40 62.77
N TYR A 38 58.71 -25.82 61.69
CA TYR A 38 58.13 -26.01 60.36
C TYR A 38 58.68 -27.31 59.75
N GLN A 39 57.85 -28.34 59.68
CA GLN A 39 58.07 -29.44 58.73
C GLN A 39 57.60 -29.00 57.34
N PRO A 40 58.41 -29.19 56.28
CA PRO A 40 57.94 -29.03 54.91
C PRO A 40 57.02 -30.20 54.56
N ASN A 41 55.71 -29.96 54.58
CA ASN A 41 54.72 -30.97 54.21
C ASN A 41 54.58 -31.04 52.67
N PHE A 42 55.13 -32.08 52.06
CA PHE A 42 55.03 -32.35 50.62
C PHE A 42 53.77 -33.15 50.22
N ASN A 43 52.76 -33.26 51.09
CA ASN A 43 51.50 -33.94 50.78
C ASN A 43 50.70 -33.16 49.72
N THR A 44 50.46 -33.78 48.56
CA THR A 44 49.75 -33.20 47.42
C THR A 44 48.22 -33.16 47.57
N ASN A 45 47.67 -33.62 48.70
CA ASN A 45 46.23 -33.61 48.96
C ASN A 45 45.84 -32.47 49.91
N PHE A 46 45.49 -31.30 49.35
CA PHE A 46 44.90 -30.19 50.09
C PHE A 46 43.59 -29.73 49.44
N GLU A 47 42.45 -30.18 49.97
CA GLU A 47 41.12 -29.84 49.46
C GLU A 47 40.63 -28.46 49.95
N ASP A 48 41.29 -27.36 49.57
CA ASP A 48 40.67 -26.03 49.72
C ASP A 48 39.72 -25.73 48.54
N ARG A 49 38.51 -26.25 48.67
CA ARG A 49 37.44 -26.15 47.66
C ARG A 49 36.90 -24.72 47.48
N ASN A 50 37.24 -23.78 48.36
CA ASN A 50 36.70 -22.41 48.36
C ASN A 50 37.63 -21.39 47.67
N ALA A 51 38.89 -21.73 47.45
CA ALA A 51 39.77 -20.96 46.54
C ALA A 51 39.31 -21.00 45.06
N PHE A 52 38.34 -21.86 44.71
CA PHE A 52 37.84 -22.08 43.35
C PHE A 52 36.72 -21.10 42.91
N VAL A 53 36.25 -20.21 43.79
CA VAL A 53 35.02 -19.41 43.59
C VAL A 53 35.24 -18.10 42.81
N THR A 54 36.46 -17.84 42.31
CA THR A 54 36.78 -16.70 41.42
C THR A 54 36.93 -17.09 39.94
N GLY A 55 36.28 -18.18 39.53
CA GLY A 55 36.23 -18.66 38.14
C GLY A 55 35.03 -18.15 37.31
N ILE A 56 35.05 -16.86 36.92
CA ILE A 56 34.17 -16.25 35.90
C ILE A 56 32.65 -16.47 36.13
N ALA A 57 32.05 -15.66 37.00
CA ALA A 57 30.62 -15.35 36.84
C ALA A 57 30.43 -14.61 35.50
N ARG A 58 29.68 -15.21 34.56
CA ARG A 58 29.66 -14.77 33.15
C ARG A 58 29.05 -13.37 32.93
N TYR A 59 28.27 -12.89 33.91
CA TYR A 59 27.66 -11.57 33.95
C TYR A 59 27.70 -11.03 35.38
N ILE A 60 27.95 -9.73 35.55
CA ILE A 60 27.91 -9.05 36.87
C ILE A 60 26.51 -9.20 37.49
N GLU A 61 25.48 -9.20 36.66
CA GLU A 61 24.08 -9.49 36.99
C GLU A 61 23.89 -10.79 37.79
N GLN A 62 24.49 -11.90 37.33
CA GLN A 62 24.42 -13.17 38.05
C GLN A 62 25.17 -13.10 39.38
N ALA A 63 26.27 -12.36 39.47
CA ALA A 63 26.95 -12.14 40.75
C ALA A 63 26.08 -11.32 41.72
N THR A 64 25.33 -10.31 41.25
CA THR A 64 24.40 -9.52 42.08
C THR A 64 23.18 -10.34 42.53
N VAL A 65 22.53 -11.07 41.61
CA VAL A 65 21.38 -11.93 41.94
C VAL A 65 21.79 -13.06 42.89
N HIS A 66 22.90 -13.75 42.61
CA HIS A 66 23.44 -14.79 43.47
C HIS A 66 23.88 -14.21 44.83
N SER A 67 24.45 -12.99 44.87
CA SER A 67 24.78 -12.29 46.12
C SER A 67 23.52 -11.99 46.95
N ASN A 68 22.43 -11.49 46.34
CA ASN A 68 21.18 -11.25 47.04
C ASN A 68 20.53 -12.55 47.56
N MET A 69 20.57 -13.63 46.77
CA MET A 69 20.14 -14.96 47.21
C MET A 69 20.99 -15.51 48.36
N VAL A 70 22.32 -15.33 48.30
CA VAL A 70 23.27 -15.73 49.36
C VAL A 70 23.11 -14.84 50.61
N MET A 71 22.75 -13.56 50.48
CA MET A 71 22.35 -12.74 51.64
C MET A 71 21.10 -13.31 52.30
N GLY A 72 20.07 -13.66 51.52
CA GLY A 72 18.80 -14.16 52.06
C GLY A 72 18.94 -15.52 52.72
N PHE A 73 19.47 -16.50 51.98
CA PHE A 73 19.69 -17.85 52.48
C PHE A 73 20.79 -17.89 53.55
N GLY A 74 21.82 -17.04 53.44
CA GLY A 74 22.85 -16.88 54.47
C GLY A 74 22.30 -16.34 55.78
N LEU A 75 21.48 -15.29 55.75
CA LEU A 75 20.78 -14.81 56.96
C LEU A 75 19.86 -15.88 57.56
N TYR A 76 19.12 -16.62 56.72
CA TYR A 76 18.28 -17.72 57.16
C TYR A 76 19.07 -18.83 57.87
N LEU A 77 20.23 -19.24 57.33
CA LEU A 77 21.13 -20.22 57.95
C LEU A 77 21.84 -19.67 59.21
N MET A 78 22.07 -18.35 59.29
CA MET A 78 22.68 -17.68 60.44
C MET A 78 21.71 -17.39 61.59
N ASP A 79 20.39 -17.55 61.38
CA ASP A 79 19.34 -17.28 62.37
C ASP A 79 18.65 -18.59 62.80
N GLY A 80 19.25 -19.27 63.79
CA GLY A 80 18.83 -20.58 64.28
C GLY A 80 19.18 -20.78 65.76
N SER A 81 19.14 -22.02 66.25
CA SER A 81 19.26 -22.30 67.70
C SER A 81 20.60 -21.88 68.35
N VAL A 82 21.68 -21.73 67.58
CA VAL A 82 23.03 -21.40 68.07
C VAL A 82 23.43 -19.94 67.75
N SER A 83 22.78 -19.29 66.79
CA SER A 83 23.16 -17.99 66.24
C SER A 83 21.92 -17.15 65.93
N ASN A 84 21.99 -15.85 66.17
CA ASN A 84 20.87 -14.92 65.98
C ASN A 84 21.37 -13.67 65.25
N ILE A 85 20.76 -13.36 64.11
CA ILE A 85 21.27 -12.30 63.22
C ILE A 85 21.14 -10.89 63.83
N TYR A 86 20.10 -10.65 64.63
CA TYR A 86 19.87 -9.38 65.30
C TYR A 86 20.94 -9.07 66.36
N LYS A 87 21.46 -10.10 67.04
CA LYS A 87 22.62 -9.97 67.96
C LYS A 87 23.95 -9.77 67.23
N LEU A 88 24.09 -10.22 65.97
CA LEU A 88 25.26 -9.97 65.13
C LEU A 88 25.25 -8.56 64.52
N ASP A 89 24.07 -8.07 64.14
CA ASP A 89 23.81 -6.69 63.70
C ASP A 89 24.10 -5.67 64.82
N ALA A 90 23.65 -5.94 66.05
CA ALA A 90 23.97 -5.12 67.23
C ALA A 90 25.50 -5.02 67.50
N LYS A 91 26.27 -6.06 67.14
CA LYS A 91 27.74 -6.07 67.20
C LYS A 91 28.41 -5.46 65.95
N LYS A 92 27.64 -4.88 65.03
CA LYS A 92 28.07 -4.38 63.70
C LYS A 92 28.82 -5.42 62.86
N ARG A 93 28.63 -6.73 63.13
CA ARG A 93 29.32 -7.82 62.42
C ARG A 93 28.70 -8.10 61.05
N ILE A 94 27.43 -7.76 60.91
CA ILE A 94 26.63 -7.64 59.69
C ILE A 94 25.84 -6.33 59.74
N ASN A 95 25.10 -5.97 58.69
CA ASN A 95 24.25 -4.78 58.64
C ASN A 95 22.91 -5.13 57.98
N LEU A 96 21.89 -5.41 58.79
CA LEU A 96 20.57 -5.83 58.31
C LEU A 96 19.85 -4.70 57.58
N THR A 97 20.05 -3.44 58.00
CA THR A 97 19.41 -2.26 57.38
C THR A 97 19.80 -2.08 55.90
N LYS A 98 21.04 -2.43 55.51
CA LYS A 98 21.44 -2.45 54.09
C LYS A 98 20.73 -3.57 53.32
N ILE A 99 20.59 -4.75 53.91
CA ILE A 99 19.96 -5.92 53.26
C ILE A 99 18.45 -5.70 53.11
N ASP A 100 17.77 -5.16 54.13
CA ASP A 100 16.37 -4.74 54.06
C ASP A 100 16.12 -3.76 52.91
N LYS A 101 17.00 -2.75 52.76
CA LYS A 101 16.89 -1.80 51.64
C LYS A 101 17.03 -2.49 50.28
N PHE A 102 17.99 -3.42 50.13
CA PHE A 102 18.15 -4.17 48.88
C PHE A 102 16.93 -5.05 48.57
N PHE A 103 16.42 -5.78 49.56
CA PHE A 103 15.25 -6.66 49.39
C PHE A 103 13.93 -5.90 49.20
N LYS A 104 13.84 -4.66 49.70
CA LYS A 104 12.70 -3.78 49.42
C LYS A 104 12.74 -3.20 48.01
N GLN A 105 13.93 -2.89 47.52
CA GLN A 105 14.15 -2.37 46.18
C GLN A 105 13.89 -3.47 45.12
N LEU A 106 14.53 -4.62 45.28
CA LEU A 106 14.39 -5.83 44.46
C LEU A 106 13.87 -6.98 45.33
N GLN A 107 12.60 -7.31 45.19
CA GLN A 107 11.86 -8.26 46.04
C GLN A 107 11.90 -9.72 45.52
N VAL A 108 11.98 -9.90 44.20
CA VAL A 108 11.84 -11.19 43.51
C VAL A 108 12.94 -11.35 42.47
N VAL A 109 13.56 -12.53 42.41
CA VAL A 109 14.59 -12.88 41.41
C VAL A 109 14.44 -14.32 40.91
N PRO A 110 14.99 -14.67 39.73
CA PRO A 110 15.04 -16.06 39.25
C PRO A 110 15.85 -16.97 40.18
N LEU A 111 15.25 -18.10 40.58
CA LEU A 111 15.94 -19.16 41.32
C LEU A 111 16.50 -20.20 40.34
N PHE A 112 15.64 -20.75 39.46
CA PHE A 112 16.06 -21.65 38.38
C PHE A 112 14.96 -21.76 37.31
N GLY A 113 15.27 -21.35 36.07
CA GLY A 113 14.29 -21.36 34.98
C GLY A 113 13.13 -20.39 35.24
N ASP A 114 11.90 -20.90 35.13
CA ASP A 114 10.65 -20.22 35.49
C ASP A 114 10.39 -20.17 37.01
N MET A 115 11.05 -21.02 37.81
CA MET A 115 10.95 -20.95 39.26
C MET A 115 11.66 -19.72 39.82
N GLN A 116 10.90 -18.86 40.51
CA GLN A 116 11.35 -17.61 41.13
C GLN A 116 11.54 -17.77 42.64
N ILE A 117 12.23 -16.82 43.28
CA ILE A 117 12.30 -16.69 44.74
C ILE A 117 11.98 -15.26 45.21
N GLU A 118 11.01 -15.15 46.12
CA GLU A 118 10.77 -13.94 46.91
C GLU A 118 11.86 -13.83 47.99
N LEU A 119 12.74 -12.84 47.90
CA LEU A 119 13.88 -12.70 48.82
C LEU A 119 13.44 -12.41 50.27
N ALA A 120 12.33 -11.70 50.43
CA ALA A 120 11.71 -11.46 51.73
C ALA A 120 11.17 -12.74 52.39
N ARG A 121 10.98 -13.84 51.66
CA ARG A 121 10.55 -15.14 52.22
C ARG A 121 11.56 -15.68 53.23
N TYR A 122 12.86 -15.64 52.90
CA TYR A 122 13.93 -16.09 53.81
C TYR A 122 13.91 -15.37 55.16
N ILE A 123 13.57 -14.07 55.15
CA ILE A 123 13.40 -13.25 56.34
C ILE A 123 12.13 -13.66 57.09
N LYS A 124 10.99 -13.74 56.39
CA LYS A 124 9.68 -14.13 56.95
C LYS A 124 9.69 -15.52 57.62
N THR A 125 10.61 -16.40 57.22
CA THR A 125 10.78 -17.76 57.80
C THR A 125 11.96 -17.91 58.75
N SER A 126 12.71 -16.85 59.08
CA SER A 126 13.88 -16.96 60.00
C SER A 126 13.43 -17.24 61.44
N ALA A 127 14.27 -17.95 62.22
CA ALA A 127 13.88 -18.48 63.52
C ALA A 127 13.42 -17.41 64.54
N HIS A 128 13.94 -16.19 64.43
CA HIS A 128 13.60 -15.06 65.32
C HIS A 128 12.93 -13.89 64.57
N TYR A 129 12.22 -14.17 63.46
CA TYR A 129 11.51 -13.11 62.71
C TYR A 129 10.34 -12.51 63.49
N GLU A 130 9.55 -13.35 64.18
CA GLU A 130 8.31 -12.93 64.83
C GLU A 130 8.51 -11.85 65.89
N GLU A 131 9.57 -11.93 66.72
CA GLU A 131 9.87 -10.91 67.73
C GLU A 131 10.51 -9.64 67.14
N ASN A 132 10.97 -9.71 65.88
CA ASN A 132 11.80 -8.67 65.25
C ASN A 132 11.17 -8.06 63.99
N LYS A 133 9.88 -8.27 63.72
CA LYS A 133 9.14 -7.75 62.54
C LYS A 133 9.36 -6.27 62.27
N SER A 134 9.45 -5.44 63.31
CA SER A 134 9.69 -3.98 63.21
C SER A 134 11.06 -3.59 62.65
N ARG A 135 12.01 -4.54 62.51
CA ARG A 135 13.33 -4.32 61.90
C ARG A 135 13.31 -4.37 60.37
N TRP A 136 12.22 -4.85 59.75
CA TRP A 136 12.15 -5.15 58.32
C TRP A 136 11.05 -4.35 57.63
N THR A 137 11.39 -3.69 56.52
CA THR A 137 10.48 -2.93 55.67
C THR A 137 10.34 -3.53 54.27
N CYS A 138 11.11 -4.57 53.93
CA CYS A 138 10.98 -5.36 52.71
C CYS A 138 9.86 -6.43 52.77
N THR A 139 9.34 -6.75 53.96
CA THR A 139 8.37 -7.83 54.15
C THR A 139 6.91 -7.42 53.89
N SER A 140 6.64 -6.10 53.75
CA SER A 140 5.34 -5.54 53.43
C SER A 140 5.17 -5.24 51.93
N SER A 141 4.05 -5.68 51.36
CA SER A 141 3.80 -5.77 49.91
C SER A 141 3.44 -4.45 49.22
N SER A 142 4.20 -3.37 49.48
CA SER A 142 4.16 -2.19 48.62
C SER A 142 4.90 -2.46 47.30
N SER A 143 4.24 -2.27 46.17
CA SER A 143 4.84 -2.42 44.83
C SER A 143 5.98 -1.43 44.63
N SER A 144 7.21 -1.93 44.42
CA SER A 144 8.38 -1.09 44.14
C SER A 144 8.25 -0.40 42.77
N PRO A 145 8.56 0.90 42.62
CA PRO A 145 8.62 1.57 41.32
C PRO A 145 9.59 0.92 40.33
N GLN A 146 10.54 0.11 40.81
CA GLN A 146 11.45 -0.68 39.97
C GLN A 146 10.70 -1.60 38.99
N TYR A 147 9.47 -2.04 39.32
CA TYR A 147 8.66 -2.90 38.46
C TYR A 147 7.76 -2.13 37.47
N ASN A 148 7.67 -0.79 37.56
CA ASN A 148 6.95 0.02 36.58
C ASN A 148 7.85 0.31 35.37
N ILE A 149 7.88 -0.63 34.42
CA ILE A 149 8.69 -0.50 33.19
C ILE A 149 8.37 0.78 32.41
N CYS A 150 7.12 1.27 32.44
CA CYS A 150 6.69 2.46 31.72
C CYS A 150 7.30 3.76 32.27
N GLU A 151 7.56 3.85 33.57
CA GLU A 151 8.33 4.96 34.16
C GLU A 151 9.82 4.86 33.80
N GLN A 152 10.39 3.64 33.84
CA GLN A 152 11.79 3.39 33.47
C GLN A 152 12.10 3.72 32.00
N MET A 153 11.11 3.59 31.09
CA MET A 153 11.30 3.82 29.64
C MET A 153 11.91 5.17 29.29
N ILE A 154 11.68 6.23 30.07
CA ILE A 154 12.24 7.57 29.79
C ILE A 154 13.77 7.52 29.92
N GLN A 155 14.26 7.04 31.06
CA GLN A 155 15.70 6.91 31.33
C GLN A 155 16.39 5.95 30.36
N ILE A 156 15.78 4.79 30.09
CA ILE A 156 16.34 3.79 29.17
C ILE A 156 16.47 4.36 27.76
N ARG A 157 15.46 5.10 27.25
CA ARG A 157 15.52 5.76 25.94
C ARG A 157 16.58 6.85 25.88
N GLU A 158 16.74 7.65 26.95
CA GLU A 158 17.79 8.66 27.02
C GLU A 158 19.19 8.05 26.99
N ASP A 159 19.47 7.03 27.80
CA ASP A 159 20.78 6.38 27.86
C ASP A 159 21.08 5.61 26.56
N HIS A 160 20.09 4.95 25.96
CA HIS A 160 20.21 4.35 24.64
C HIS A 160 20.57 5.39 23.57
N MET A 161 19.85 6.53 23.53
CA MET A 161 20.14 7.63 22.60
C MET A 161 21.55 8.22 22.81
N ARG A 162 21.90 8.52 24.07
CA ARG A 162 23.18 9.11 24.48
C ARG A 162 24.35 8.18 24.12
N PHE A 163 24.27 6.92 24.53
CA PHE A 163 25.34 5.96 24.33
C PHE A 163 25.51 5.54 22.87
N ILE A 164 24.43 5.25 22.13
CA ILE A 164 24.55 4.89 20.71
C ILE A 164 25.03 6.07 19.86
N SER A 165 24.63 7.31 20.19
CA SER A 165 25.15 8.50 19.50
C SER A 165 26.66 8.69 19.71
N GLU A 166 27.19 8.34 20.89
CA GLU A 166 28.63 8.35 21.13
C GLU A 166 29.33 7.17 20.43
N LEU A 167 28.84 5.94 20.64
CA LEU A 167 29.36 4.71 20.03
C LEU A 167 29.45 4.79 18.50
N ALA A 168 28.40 5.30 17.85
CA ALA A 168 28.35 5.42 16.40
C ALA A 168 29.39 6.40 15.83
N ARG A 169 29.80 7.43 16.59
CA ARG A 169 30.89 8.32 16.18
C ARG A 169 32.20 7.57 16.07
N TYR A 170 32.52 6.75 17.09
CA TYR A 170 33.71 5.92 17.07
C TYR A 170 33.62 4.84 15.98
N SER A 171 32.50 4.12 15.86
CA SER A 171 32.29 3.14 14.78
C SER A 171 32.49 3.73 13.39
N ASN A 172 32.06 4.97 13.15
CA ASN A 172 32.18 5.62 11.86
C ASN A 172 33.61 6.15 11.60
N SER A 173 34.34 6.59 12.62
CA SER A 173 35.74 7.00 12.43
C SER A 173 36.63 5.81 12.01
N GLU A 174 36.41 4.61 12.55
CA GLU A 174 37.12 3.39 12.11
C GLU A 174 36.86 3.09 10.62
N VAL A 175 35.58 3.03 10.24
CA VAL A 175 35.17 2.65 8.87
C VAL A 175 35.63 3.67 7.81
N VAL A 176 35.66 4.96 8.15
CA VAL A 176 36.10 6.02 7.22
C VAL A 176 37.63 6.06 7.09
N THR A 177 38.38 5.78 8.16
CA THR A 177 39.85 5.86 8.15
C THR A 177 40.54 4.65 7.53
N GLY A 178 39.93 3.46 7.57
CA GLY A 178 40.49 2.23 7.01
C GLY A 178 40.59 2.14 5.47
N SER A 179 40.33 3.23 4.74
CA SER A 179 40.18 3.23 3.27
C SER A 179 41.37 3.82 2.47
N GLY A 180 42.52 4.10 3.09
CA GLY A 180 43.69 4.55 2.32
C GLY A 180 44.86 5.23 3.06
N ARG A 181 45.05 4.98 4.37
CA ARG A 181 46.26 5.41 5.09
C ARG A 181 46.92 4.22 5.79
N GLN A 182 48.24 4.25 5.88
CA GLN A 182 49.03 3.29 6.64
C GLN A 182 48.59 3.31 8.12
N GLU A 183 48.73 2.17 8.80
CA GLU A 183 48.21 1.94 10.15
C GLU A 183 48.88 2.85 11.20
N ALA A 184 48.28 4.02 11.43
CA ALA A 184 48.63 4.89 12.55
C ALA A 184 48.11 4.26 13.85
N GLN A 185 49.02 3.69 14.64
CA GLN A 185 48.72 3.18 15.98
C GLN A 185 48.13 4.30 16.86
N LYS A 186 47.02 4.01 17.54
CA LYS A 186 46.28 5.00 18.33
C LYS A 186 46.95 5.26 19.67
N THR A 187 46.63 6.39 20.28
CA THR A 187 47.10 6.74 21.61
C THR A 187 46.39 5.94 22.71
N ASP A 188 47.03 5.84 23.87
CA ASP A 188 46.45 5.16 25.05
C ASP A 188 45.12 5.79 25.48
N ALA A 189 44.94 7.10 25.27
CA ALA A 189 43.70 7.81 25.58
C ALA A 189 42.53 7.38 24.68
N GLU A 190 42.80 7.14 23.39
CA GLU A 190 41.80 6.65 22.44
C GLU A 190 41.44 5.18 22.72
N TYR A 191 42.44 4.33 22.99
CA TYR A 191 42.19 2.96 23.43
C TYR A 191 41.47 2.93 24.80
N ARG A 192 41.83 3.80 25.74
CA ARG A 192 41.14 3.90 27.04
C ARG A 192 39.68 4.31 26.87
N LYS A 193 39.38 5.28 26.01
CA LYS A 193 38.00 5.67 25.72
C LYS A 193 37.20 4.53 25.07
N LEU A 194 37.81 3.75 24.17
CA LEU A 194 37.18 2.54 23.63
C LEU A 194 37.00 1.43 24.70
N PHE A 195 37.94 1.26 25.64
CA PHE A 195 37.76 0.40 26.81
C PHE A 195 36.56 0.86 27.66
N ASP A 196 36.47 2.14 28.00
CA ASP A 196 35.42 2.68 28.85
C ASP A 196 34.05 2.57 28.18
N LEU A 197 33.96 2.83 26.86
CA LEU A 197 32.77 2.59 26.06
C LEU A 197 32.39 1.09 26.05
N SER A 198 33.35 0.18 25.96
CA SER A 198 33.05 -1.26 25.98
C SER A 198 32.44 -1.71 27.31
N LEU A 199 32.95 -1.17 28.42
CA LEU A 199 32.45 -1.46 29.77
C LEU A 199 31.07 -0.83 29.99
N GLN A 200 30.89 0.44 29.61
CA GLN A 200 29.63 1.15 29.70
C GLN A 200 28.53 0.49 28.86
N GLY A 201 28.84 0.05 27.64
CA GLY A 201 27.89 -0.67 26.78
C GLY A 201 27.48 -2.02 27.35
N LEU A 202 28.41 -2.77 27.97
CA LEU A 202 28.09 -4.02 28.67
C LEU A 202 27.28 -3.78 29.96
N GLN A 203 27.53 -2.68 30.68
CA GLN A 203 26.75 -2.27 31.85
C GLN A 203 25.32 -1.89 31.46
N LEU A 204 25.12 -1.10 30.40
CA LEU A 204 23.79 -0.76 29.88
C LEU A 204 23.02 -1.99 29.40
N LEU A 205 23.67 -2.89 28.64
CA LEU A 205 23.07 -4.16 28.22
C LEU A 205 22.60 -5.01 29.41
N SER A 206 23.40 -5.05 30.49
CA SER A 206 23.04 -5.77 31.71
C SER A 206 21.90 -5.09 32.48
N GLN A 207 21.94 -3.77 32.67
CA GLN A 207 20.87 -3.01 33.33
C GLN A 207 19.51 -3.19 32.63
N TRP A 208 19.49 -3.11 31.30
CA TRP A 208 18.27 -3.31 30.53
C TRP A 208 17.79 -4.77 30.55
N SER A 209 18.71 -5.74 30.49
CA SER A 209 18.38 -7.17 30.60
C SER A 209 17.80 -7.50 31.97
N ALA A 210 18.41 -6.97 33.03
CA ALA A 210 17.94 -7.08 34.40
C ALA A 210 16.50 -6.56 34.50
N HIS A 211 16.19 -5.34 34.05
CA HIS A 211 14.83 -4.79 34.15
C HIS A 211 13.76 -5.65 33.42
N VAL A 212 14.08 -6.22 32.26
CA VAL A 212 13.15 -7.15 31.57
C VAL A 212 12.94 -8.42 32.39
N MET A 213 14.00 -8.99 32.95
CA MET A 213 13.94 -10.21 33.77
C MET A 213 13.31 -9.97 35.15
N GLU A 214 13.58 -8.85 35.82
CA GLU A 214 13.02 -8.45 37.11
C GLU A 214 11.51 -8.25 37.03
N VAL A 215 11.03 -7.54 36.01
CA VAL A 215 9.59 -7.35 35.74
C VAL A 215 8.92 -8.68 35.45
N TYR A 216 9.53 -9.54 34.63
CA TYR A 216 9.03 -10.90 34.35
C TYR A 216 8.95 -11.76 35.62
N SER A 217 10.02 -11.79 36.41
CA SER A 217 10.12 -12.53 37.68
C SER A 217 9.04 -12.11 38.67
N TRP A 218 8.82 -10.80 38.81
CA TRP A 218 7.80 -10.26 39.71
C TRP A 218 6.38 -10.61 39.27
N LYS A 219 6.09 -10.55 37.96
CA LYS A 219 4.79 -10.90 37.38
C LYS A 219 4.48 -12.40 37.50
N LEU A 220 5.49 -13.27 37.45
CA LEU A 220 5.30 -14.71 37.65
C LEU A 220 4.80 -15.06 39.07
N VAL A 221 5.25 -14.36 40.11
CA VAL A 221 4.83 -14.63 41.50
C VAL A 221 3.65 -13.76 41.98
N HIS A 222 3.21 -12.81 41.16
CA HIS A 222 2.01 -12.00 41.41
C HIS A 222 1.00 -12.16 40.24
N PRO A 223 0.39 -13.35 40.07
CA PRO A 223 -0.61 -13.57 39.02
C PRO A 223 -1.82 -12.66 39.22
N THR A 224 -2.36 -12.15 38.11
CA THR A 224 -3.49 -11.21 38.15
C THR A 224 -4.83 -11.91 38.44
N ASP A 225 -5.86 -11.12 38.68
CA ASP A 225 -7.23 -11.55 38.97
C ASP A 225 -8.26 -10.60 38.34
N LYS A 226 -9.56 -10.95 38.45
CA LYS A 226 -10.68 -10.13 37.94
C LYS A 226 -10.80 -8.74 38.59
N TYR A 227 -10.20 -8.54 39.76
CA TYR A 227 -10.26 -7.28 40.51
C TYR A 227 -9.21 -6.30 39.97
N SER A 228 -8.05 -6.83 39.59
CA SER A 228 -6.90 -6.13 39.03
C SER A 228 -7.03 -5.92 37.52
N ASN A 229 -7.55 -6.92 36.80
CA ASN A 229 -7.79 -6.87 35.36
C ASN A 229 -9.19 -7.42 35.02
N LYS A 230 -10.08 -6.56 34.53
CA LYS A 230 -11.47 -6.90 34.19
C LYS A 230 -11.61 -7.90 33.03
N ASP A 231 -10.58 -8.01 32.18
CA ASP A 231 -10.56 -8.96 31.06
C ASP A 231 -10.03 -10.35 31.48
N CYS A 232 -9.64 -10.52 32.75
CA CYS A 232 -9.13 -11.78 33.31
C CYS A 232 -10.28 -12.66 33.86
N PRO A 233 -10.52 -13.86 33.29
CA PRO A 233 -11.55 -14.78 33.79
C PRO A 233 -11.17 -15.40 35.15
N ASP A 234 -12.18 -15.63 36.01
CA ASP A 234 -12.03 -16.38 37.28
C ASP A 234 -11.48 -17.80 37.08
N ASN A 235 -11.75 -18.40 35.92
CA ASN A 235 -11.35 -19.76 35.57
C ASN A 235 -10.04 -19.84 34.77
N ALA A 236 -9.32 -18.72 34.60
CA ALA A 236 -8.02 -18.73 33.93
C ALA A 236 -6.95 -19.38 34.83
N GLU A 237 -6.12 -20.23 34.23
CA GLU A 237 -5.06 -20.93 34.94
C GLU A 237 -3.99 -19.97 35.47
N GLU A 238 -3.28 -20.37 36.53
CA GLU A 238 -2.34 -19.49 37.22
C GLU A 238 -1.21 -18.97 36.32
N TYR A 239 -0.71 -19.80 35.39
CA TYR A 239 0.31 -19.38 34.43
C TYR A 239 -0.22 -18.36 33.40
N GLU A 240 -1.48 -18.51 32.94
CA GLU A 240 -2.11 -17.55 32.04
C GLU A 240 -2.42 -16.21 32.75
N ARG A 241 -2.81 -16.28 34.03
CA ARG A 241 -2.98 -15.12 34.92
C ARG A 241 -1.66 -14.46 35.31
N ALA A 242 -0.55 -15.20 35.36
CA ALA A 242 0.80 -14.70 35.55
C ALA A 242 1.40 -14.05 34.29
N THR A 243 1.00 -14.52 33.10
CA THR A 243 1.56 -14.09 31.81
C THR A 243 0.55 -13.29 30.97
N ARG A 244 -0.29 -13.96 30.16
CA ARG A 244 -1.20 -13.37 29.15
C ARG A 244 -1.96 -12.14 29.65
N TYR A 245 -2.58 -12.27 30.83
CA TYR A 245 -3.44 -11.26 31.45
C TYR A 245 -2.69 -10.26 32.35
N ASN A 246 -1.46 -10.54 32.75
CA ASN A 246 -0.72 -9.74 33.73
C ASN A 246 0.00 -8.51 33.13
N TYR A 247 -0.03 -8.36 31.81
CA TYR A 247 0.59 -7.22 31.12
C TYR A 247 -0.44 -6.43 30.31
N THR A 248 -0.50 -5.13 30.56
CA THR A 248 -1.20 -4.14 29.73
C THR A 248 -0.60 -4.04 28.33
N SER A 249 -1.29 -3.33 27.44
CA SER A 249 -0.77 -3.00 26.10
C SER A 249 0.54 -2.20 26.17
N GLU A 250 0.62 -1.25 27.11
CA GLU A 250 1.76 -0.34 27.28
C GLU A 250 3.00 -1.05 27.81
N GLU A 251 2.85 -1.93 28.81
CA GLU A 251 3.94 -2.79 29.28
C GLU A 251 4.46 -3.73 28.18
N LYS A 252 3.56 -4.30 27.35
CA LYS A 252 3.93 -5.15 26.21
C LYS A 252 4.77 -4.38 25.18
N PHE A 253 4.40 -3.14 24.85
CA PHE A 253 5.21 -2.29 23.98
C PHE A 253 6.55 -1.90 24.62
N ALA A 254 6.56 -1.52 25.90
CA ALA A 254 7.77 -1.16 26.63
C ALA A 254 8.78 -2.31 26.66
N LEU A 255 8.37 -3.53 27.03
CA LEU A 255 9.23 -4.72 27.05
C LEU A 255 9.81 -5.04 25.66
N VAL A 256 8.99 -4.98 24.60
CA VAL A 256 9.47 -5.18 23.22
C VAL A 256 10.48 -4.10 22.81
N GLU A 257 10.28 -2.84 23.21
CA GLU A 257 11.22 -1.76 22.92
C GLU A 257 12.55 -1.95 23.66
N VAL A 258 12.54 -2.33 24.94
CA VAL A 258 13.77 -2.63 25.70
C VAL A 258 14.50 -3.84 25.12
N ILE A 259 13.81 -4.92 24.75
CA ILE A 259 14.42 -6.09 24.10
C ILE A 259 15.03 -5.71 22.74
N ALA A 260 14.38 -4.83 21.98
CA ALA A 260 14.92 -4.30 20.72
C ALA A 260 16.15 -3.40 20.93
N MET A 261 16.16 -2.57 21.98
CA MET A 261 17.33 -1.76 22.36
C MET A 261 18.50 -2.63 22.83
N ILE A 262 18.24 -3.67 23.63
CA ILE A 262 19.24 -4.68 24.04
C ILE A 262 19.85 -5.34 22.80
N LYS A 263 19.04 -5.94 21.90
CA LYS A 263 19.60 -6.67 20.76
C LYS A 263 20.19 -5.76 19.68
N GLY A 264 19.65 -4.55 19.49
CA GLY A 264 20.24 -3.53 18.62
C GLY A 264 21.63 -3.11 19.11
N LEU A 265 21.76 -2.82 20.40
CA LEU A 265 23.06 -2.51 21.01
C LEU A 265 23.98 -3.74 21.02
N GLN A 266 23.49 -4.96 21.31
CA GLN A 266 24.26 -6.20 21.26
C GLN A 266 24.90 -6.43 19.88
N VAL A 267 24.19 -6.13 18.79
CA VAL A 267 24.72 -6.20 17.42
C VAL A 267 25.71 -5.09 17.12
N LEU A 268 25.55 -3.88 17.65
CA LEU A 268 26.55 -2.80 17.50
C LEU A 268 27.84 -3.12 18.29
N MET A 269 27.70 -3.63 19.51
CA MET A 269 28.81 -4.13 20.33
C MET A 269 29.48 -5.34 19.66
N GLY A 270 28.71 -6.19 18.97
CA GLY A 270 29.16 -7.30 18.12
C GLY A 270 29.68 -6.90 16.73
N ARG A 271 29.77 -5.60 16.41
CA ARG A 271 30.47 -5.07 15.23
C ARG A 271 31.72 -4.29 15.62
N MET A 272 31.57 -3.37 16.58
CA MET A 272 32.70 -2.69 17.22
C MET A 272 33.56 -3.66 18.03
N GLU A 273 33.07 -4.85 18.30
CA GLU A 273 33.80 -6.09 18.55
C GLU A 273 35.31 -6.05 18.21
N SER A 274 35.66 -6.10 16.93
CA SER A 274 37.06 -6.11 16.45
C SER A 274 37.75 -4.73 16.48
N VAL A 275 37.27 -3.81 17.32
CA VAL A 275 37.86 -2.51 17.63
C VAL A 275 37.99 -2.37 19.16
N PHE A 276 36.89 -2.67 19.86
CA PHE A 276 36.82 -2.72 21.30
C PHE A 276 37.88 -3.63 21.88
N ASN A 277 37.92 -4.90 21.48
CA ASN A 277 38.76 -5.82 22.25
C ASN A 277 40.22 -5.38 22.17
N HIS A 278 40.78 -5.03 21.00
CA HIS A 278 42.17 -4.56 20.89
C HIS A 278 42.45 -3.43 21.90
N ALA A 279 41.56 -2.43 21.95
CA ALA A 279 41.59 -1.39 22.97
C ALA A 279 41.60 -1.96 24.41
N ILE A 280 40.80 -2.98 24.73
CA ILE A 280 40.73 -3.57 26.07
C ILE A 280 41.96 -4.43 26.47
N ARG A 281 42.70 -5.17 25.58
CA ARG A 281 44.02 -5.75 26.03
C ARG A 281 45.08 -4.65 25.97
N HIS A 282 45.00 -3.66 25.09
CA HIS A 282 45.91 -2.50 25.14
C HIS A 282 45.81 -1.78 26.50
N THR A 283 44.61 -1.38 26.90
CA THR A 283 44.36 -0.69 28.18
C THR A 283 44.64 -1.58 29.39
N ILE A 284 44.29 -2.87 29.38
CA ILE A 284 44.61 -3.75 30.52
C ILE A 284 46.09 -4.12 30.57
N TYR A 285 46.76 -4.35 29.45
CA TYR A 285 48.21 -4.62 29.42
C TYR A 285 48.99 -3.37 29.83
N ALA A 286 48.70 -2.21 29.23
CA ALA A 286 49.33 -0.95 29.62
C ALA A 286 49.10 -0.71 31.12
N ALA A 287 47.85 -0.68 31.61
CA ALA A 287 47.59 -0.51 33.04
C ALA A 287 48.23 -1.59 33.94
N LEU A 288 48.49 -2.81 33.44
CA LEU A 288 49.19 -3.85 34.18
C LEU A 288 50.71 -3.64 34.19
N GLN A 289 51.34 -3.24 33.08
CA GLN A 289 52.78 -2.95 33.00
C GLN A 289 53.12 -1.58 33.61
N ASP A 290 52.33 -0.54 33.33
CA ASP A 290 52.37 0.76 34.02
C ASP A 290 52.28 0.56 35.54
N PHE A 291 51.48 -0.40 36.00
CA PHE A 291 51.43 -0.74 37.42
C PHE A 291 52.66 -1.52 37.88
N SER A 292 52.95 -2.68 37.28
CA SER A 292 53.97 -3.63 37.76
C SER A 292 55.41 -3.16 37.50
N GLN A 293 55.67 -2.65 36.30
CA GLN A 293 56.99 -2.18 35.86
C GLN A 293 57.28 -0.79 36.37
N VAL A 294 56.31 0.15 36.34
CA VAL A 294 56.55 1.56 36.68
C VAL A 294 56.06 1.91 38.09
N THR A 295 54.76 1.73 38.38
CA THR A 295 54.14 2.21 39.63
C THR A 295 54.70 1.49 40.86
N LEU A 296 54.92 0.17 40.79
CA LEU A 296 55.51 -0.60 41.89
C LEU A 296 57.00 -0.30 42.15
N ARG A 297 57.67 0.52 41.32
CA ARG A 297 59.07 0.94 41.57
C ARG A 297 59.19 1.73 42.87
N GLU A 298 58.34 2.72 43.13
CA GLU A 298 58.43 3.52 44.35
C GLU A 298 58.11 2.72 45.63
N PRO A 299 57.04 1.90 45.71
CA PRO A 299 56.82 0.96 46.82
C PRO A 299 57.98 -0.02 47.03
N LEU A 300 58.54 -0.59 45.96
CA LEU A 300 59.67 -1.52 46.07
C LEU A 300 60.95 -0.81 46.53
N ARG A 301 61.23 0.38 46.00
CA ARG A 301 62.33 1.25 46.42
C ARG A 301 62.23 1.60 47.90
N GLN A 302 61.02 1.92 48.40
CA GLN A 302 60.79 2.15 49.81
C GLN A 302 60.94 0.88 50.65
N ALA A 303 60.45 -0.28 50.18
CA ALA A 303 60.60 -1.55 50.89
C ALA A 303 62.08 -1.93 51.03
N ILE A 304 62.88 -1.79 49.98
CA ILE A 304 64.34 -2.00 49.99
C ILE A 304 65.03 -1.00 50.91
N LYS A 305 64.79 0.32 50.73
CA LYS A 305 65.41 1.37 51.57
C LYS A 305 65.06 1.23 53.06
N LYS A 306 63.83 0.82 53.40
CA LYS A 306 63.35 0.64 54.79
C LYS A 306 63.49 -0.81 55.29
N LYS A 307 64.20 -1.70 54.57
CA LYS A 307 64.42 -3.13 54.93
C LYS A 307 63.14 -3.91 55.27
N LYS A 308 62.03 -3.63 54.57
CA LYS A 308 60.74 -4.31 54.76
C LYS A 308 60.66 -5.59 53.92
N ASN A 309 61.49 -6.57 54.27
CA ASN A 309 61.77 -7.78 53.47
C ASN A 309 60.52 -8.55 53.01
N VAL A 310 59.46 -8.62 53.83
CA VAL A 310 58.19 -9.29 53.48
C VAL A 310 57.43 -8.55 52.38
N ILE A 311 57.40 -7.22 52.43
CA ILE A 311 56.77 -6.39 51.39
C ILE A 311 57.62 -6.47 50.11
N GLN A 312 58.95 -6.44 50.25
CA GLN A 312 59.87 -6.61 49.12
C GLN A 312 59.65 -7.96 48.42
N SER A 313 59.52 -9.08 49.13
CA SER A 313 59.35 -10.39 48.49
C SER A 313 58.02 -10.50 47.74
N VAL A 314 56.93 -9.95 48.28
CA VAL A 314 55.62 -9.89 47.60
C VAL A 314 55.67 -8.98 46.36
N LEU A 315 56.25 -7.79 46.47
CA LEU A 315 56.38 -6.87 45.32
C LEU A 315 57.28 -7.43 44.21
N GLN A 316 58.38 -8.11 44.59
CA GLN A 316 59.24 -8.80 43.63
C GLN A 316 58.59 -10.04 43.03
N ALA A 317 57.75 -10.77 43.79
CA ALA A 317 56.96 -11.88 43.24
C ALA A 317 55.96 -11.37 42.19
N ILE A 318 55.20 -10.30 42.50
CA ILE A 318 54.29 -9.65 41.55
C ILE A 318 55.05 -9.23 40.27
N ARG A 319 56.17 -8.49 40.41
CA ARG A 319 57.00 -8.10 39.25
C ARG A 319 57.44 -9.32 38.43
N LYS A 320 57.97 -10.37 39.07
CA LYS A 320 58.41 -11.61 38.39
C LYS A 320 57.27 -12.42 37.75
N THR A 321 56.02 -12.20 38.15
CA THR A 321 54.85 -12.92 37.59
C THR A 321 54.21 -12.19 36.41
N VAL A 322 54.25 -10.85 36.34
CA VAL A 322 53.50 -10.09 35.32
C VAL A 322 54.30 -9.04 34.53
N CYS A 323 55.53 -8.70 34.92
CA CYS A 323 56.34 -7.74 34.16
C CYS A 323 56.86 -8.35 32.85
N ASP A 324 56.25 -7.96 31.74
CA ASP A 324 56.67 -8.33 30.39
C ASP A 324 57.59 -7.22 29.84
N TRP A 325 58.89 -7.34 30.12
CA TRP A 325 59.89 -6.30 29.84
C TRP A 325 60.28 -6.29 28.36
N GLU A 326 60.24 -5.12 27.71
CA GLU A 326 60.59 -4.89 26.29
C GLU A 326 61.96 -5.48 25.87
N ALA A 327 62.92 -5.53 26.80
CA ALA A 327 64.26 -6.11 26.59
C ALA A 327 64.36 -7.64 26.83
N GLY A 328 63.24 -8.31 27.14
CA GLY A 328 63.20 -9.73 27.53
C GLY A 328 63.77 -10.06 28.91
N HIS A 329 64.24 -9.06 29.66
CA HIS A 329 64.78 -9.20 31.02
C HIS A 329 64.50 -7.96 31.88
N GLU A 330 64.44 -8.12 33.20
CA GLU A 330 64.27 -6.99 34.11
C GLU A 330 65.44 -5.99 33.96
N PRO A 331 65.17 -4.67 33.91
CA PRO A 331 66.22 -3.65 33.82
C PRO A 331 67.04 -3.60 35.11
N PHE A 332 68.17 -4.31 35.16
CA PHE A 332 69.14 -4.29 36.28
C PHE A 332 69.77 -2.90 36.54
N ASN A 333 69.55 -1.95 35.63
CA ASN A 333 69.85 -0.53 35.75
C ASN A 333 68.75 0.30 36.44
N ASP A 334 67.61 -0.29 36.83
CA ASP A 334 66.54 0.35 37.61
C ASP A 334 67.06 0.82 39.00
N PRO A 335 67.10 2.13 39.29
CA PRO A 335 67.50 2.65 40.60
C PRO A 335 66.61 2.15 41.75
N ALA A 336 65.34 1.85 41.46
CA ALA A 336 64.40 1.38 42.46
C ALA A 336 64.80 0.03 43.07
N LEU A 337 65.41 -0.87 42.27
CA LEU A 337 65.96 -2.15 42.73
C LEU A 337 67.15 -1.98 43.70
N ARG A 338 67.69 -0.77 43.83
CA ARG A 338 68.79 -0.40 44.74
C ARG A 338 68.35 0.47 45.92
N GLY A 339 67.08 0.89 45.95
CA GLY A 339 66.56 1.88 46.91
C GLY A 339 66.77 3.35 46.49
N GLU A 340 67.42 3.58 45.34
CA GLU A 340 67.82 4.88 44.80
C GLU A 340 66.70 5.52 43.96
N LYS A 341 66.65 6.85 43.92
CA LYS A 341 65.63 7.60 43.15
C LYS A 341 65.99 7.68 41.66
N ASP A 342 64.97 7.85 40.84
CA ASP A 342 65.08 7.96 39.38
C ASP A 342 65.87 9.19 38.91
N PRO A 343 66.59 9.09 37.78
CA PRO A 343 67.00 10.25 37.00
C PRO A 343 65.76 10.97 36.44
N LYS A 344 65.91 12.26 36.09
CA LYS A 344 64.80 13.17 35.75
C LYS A 344 64.06 12.88 34.41
N SER A 345 64.14 11.68 33.83
CA SER A 345 63.80 11.41 32.41
C SER A 345 62.85 10.24 32.07
N GLY A 346 62.48 9.34 33.00
CA GLY A 346 61.43 8.32 32.77
C GLY A 346 61.82 6.99 32.06
N PHE A 347 60.84 6.07 31.89
CA PHE A 347 60.95 4.67 31.39
C PHE A 347 59.52 4.07 31.09
N ASP A 348 59.25 3.31 30.00
CA ASP A 348 57.88 2.97 29.45
C ASP A 348 57.79 1.73 28.46
N ILE A 349 56.70 0.88 28.41
CA ILE A 349 56.53 -0.48 27.71
C ILE A 349 55.01 -0.96 27.45
N LYS A 350 54.54 -1.60 26.31
CA LYS A 350 53.07 -1.89 25.90
C LYS A 350 52.68 -3.12 24.94
N VAL A 351 51.38 -3.61 24.75
CA VAL A 351 50.73 -4.45 23.59
C VAL A 351 49.25 -5.16 23.79
N PRO A 352 48.41 -5.66 22.77
CA PRO A 352 46.88 -5.89 22.83
C PRO A 352 46.05 -7.24 22.43
N ARG A 353 44.80 -7.26 21.80
CA ARG A 353 43.60 -8.26 21.90
C ARG A 353 42.78 -8.80 20.64
N TYR A 354 41.82 -9.81 20.80
CA TYR A 354 40.46 -10.10 20.09
C TYR A 354 39.59 -11.32 20.68
N VAL A 355 38.34 -11.78 20.23
CA VAL A 355 36.90 -11.22 20.36
C VAL A 355 35.55 -12.14 20.40
N LEU A 356 34.31 -11.91 19.78
CA LEU A 356 32.90 -12.16 20.37
C LEU A 356 31.56 -12.81 19.68
N TYR A 357 30.55 -12.10 19.05
CA TYR A 357 29.04 -12.13 19.37
C TYR A 357 27.83 -12.58 18.36
N SER A 358 26.54 -12.07 18.45
CA SER A 358 25.19 -12.76 18.14
C SER A 358 23.91 -11.99 17.54
N LEU A 359 22.88 -12.67 16.95
CA LEU A 359 21.48 -12.22 16.63
C LEU A 359 20.40 -13.27 17.01
N ASP A 360 20.24 -13.59 18.30
CA ASP A 360 19.84 -14.97 18.61
C ASP A 360 18.50 -15.31 19.31
N LEU A 361 17.64 -14.46 19.89
CA LEU A 361 16.65 -14.88 20.94
C LEU A 361 16.02 -16.33 20.91
N TYR A 362 15.35 -16.78 19.85
CA TYR A 362 14.88 -18.19 19.78
C TYR A 362 16.04 -19.20 19.65
N ASN A 363 17.08 -18.83 18.92
CA ASN A 363 18.38 -19.49 18.93
C ASN A 363 19.07 -19.38 20.30
N ASP A 364 18.87 -18.33 21.12
CA ASP A 364 19.40 -18.24 22.49
C ASP A 364 18.77 -19.36 23.34
N SER A 365 17.42 -19.47 23.34
CA SER A 365 16.68 -20.54 24.01
C SER A 365 17.02 -21.93 23.45
N ALA A 366 17.08 -22.09 22.13
CA ALA A 366 17.40 -23.36 21.48
C ALA A 366 18.86 -23.78 21.69
N HIS A 367 19.82 -22.85 21.62
CA HIS A 367 21.22 -23.08 21.96
C HIS A 367 21.37 -23.39 23.45
N TYR A 368 20.55 -22.82 24.33
CA TYR A 368 20.50 -23.19 25.75
C TYR A 368 19.93 -24.62 25.92
N ALA A 369 18.84 -24.97 25.24
CA ALA A 369 18.26 -26.31 25.22
C ALA A 369 19.27 -27.37 24.72
N LEU A 370 19.99 -27.08 23.63
CA LEU A 370 20.98 -27.98 23.02
C LEU A 370 22.30 -28.04 23.80
N THR A 371 22.85 -26.91 24.27
CA THR A 371 24.22 -26.86 24.85
C THR A 371 24.27 -26.86 26.38
N LYS A 372 23.21 -26.40 27.06
CA LYS A 372 23.13 -26.32 28.53
C LYS A 372 22.22 -27.39 29.12
N PHE A 373 20.94 -27.43 28.75
CA PHE A 373 20.01 -28.47 29.23
C PHE A 373 20.28 -29.84 28.58
N LYS A 374 20.78 -29.85 27.34
CA LYS A 374 21.08 -31.03 26.52
C LYS A 374 19.87 -31.98 26.41
N LYS A 375 18.71 -31.43 26.02
CA LYS A 375 17.46 -32.17 25.81
C LYS A 375 16.94 -31.93 24.38
N GLN A 376 16.58 -33.01 23.69
CA GLN A 376 16.00 -32.93 22.34
C GLN A 376 14.57 -32.40 22.40
N PHE A 377 13.70 -32.97 23.24
CA PHE A 377 12.29 -32.55 23.31
C PHE A 377 12.09 -31.05 23.56
N LEU A 378 12.95 -30.39 24.36
CA LEU A 378 12.90 -28.93 24.55
C LEU A 378 13.24 -28.15 23.26
N TYR A 379 14.13 -28.67 22.41
CA TYR A 379 14.38 -28.10 21.09
C TYR A 379 13.22 -28.39 20.14
N ASP A 380 12.67 -29.61 20.17
CA ASP A 380 11.55 -30.04 19.32
C ASP A 380 10.28 -29.21 19.61
N GLU A 381 10.01 -28.90 20.88
CA GLU A 381 8.95 -27.99 21.34
C GLU A 381 9.18 -26.55 20.87
N ILE A 382 10.40 -26.00 21.05
CA ILE A 382 10.77 -24.66 20.57
C ILE A 382 10.65 -24.57 19.04
N GLU A 383 11.04 -25.62 18.30
CA GLU A 383 10.94 -25.67 16.84
C GLU A 383 9.48 -25.72 16.37
N ALA A 384 8.63 -26.52 17.02
CA ALA A 384 7.20 -26.58 16.73
C ALA A 384 6.49 -25.24 17.02
N GLU A 385 6.82 -24.59 18.14
CA GLU A 385 6.30 -23.26 18.49
C GLU A 385 6.75 -22.21 17.47
N VAL A 386 8.05 -22.15 17.15
CA VAL A 386 8.58 -21.22 16.15
C VAL A 386 7.91 -21.41 14.79
N ASN A 387 7.67 -22.65 14.35
CA ASN A 387 7.03 -22.91 13.07
C ASN A 387 5.59 -22.35 13.04
N LEU A 388 4.77 -22.64 14.07
CA LEU A 388 3.40 -22.13 14.19
C LEU A 388 3.34 -20.60 14.35
N CYS A 389 4.19 -20.04 15.20
CA CYS A 389 4.25 -18.61 15.47
C CYS A 389 4.77 -17.82 14.27
N PHE A 390 5.76 -18.34 13.53
CA PHE A 390 6.30 -17.68 12.35
C PHE A 390 5.28 -17.66 11.20
N ASP A 391 4.55 -18.75 10.96
CA ASP A 391 3.57 -18.77 9.87
C ASP A 391 2.38 -17.83 10.15
N GLN A 392 1.93 -17.76 11.41
CA GLN A 392 0.98 -16.76 11.88
C GLN A 392 1.51 -15.31 11.79
N PHE A 393 2.79 -15.09 12.13
CA PHE A 393 3.44 -13.79 12.02
C PHE A 393 3.45 -13.30 10.57
N VAL A 394 3.91 -14.14 9.64
CA VAL A 394 3.94 -13.79 8.20
C VAL A 394 2.52 -13.59 7.65
N TYR A 395 1.52 -14.36 8.10
CA TYR A 395 0.12 -14.16 7.69
C TYR A 395 -0.42 -12.79 8.15
N LYS A 396 -0.37 -12.53 9.46
CA LYS A 396 -0.91 -11.28 10.07
C LYS A 396 -0.16 -10.05 9.54
N LEU A 397 1.15 -10.16 9.33
CA LEU A 397 1.97 -9.09 8.78
C LEU A 397 1.63 -8.79 7.31
N ALA A 398 1.54 -9.81 6.44
CA ALA A 398 1.22 -9.61 5.03
C ALA A 398 -0.20 -9.03 4.82
N ASP A 399 -1.19 -9.54 5.57
CA ASP A 399 -2.58 -9.07 5.55
C ASP A 399 -2.69 -7.58 5.96
N GLN A 400 -2.06 -7.21 7.08
CA GLN A 400 -2.02 -5.83 7.56
C GLN A 400 -1.25 -4.88 6.62
N ILE A 401 -0.15 -5.33 6.01
CA ILE A 401 0.59 -4.56 5.00
C ILE A 401 -0.28 -4.28 3.78
N PHE A 402 -0.98 -5.29 3.27
CA PHE A 402 -1.88 -5.14 2.12
C PHE A 402 -3.01 -4.16 2.40
N ALA A 403 -3.71 -4.34 3.54
CA ALA A 403 -4.78 -3.45 3.96
C ALA A 403 -4.30 -1.99 4.13
N TYR A 404 -3.13 -1.80 4.75
CA TYR A 404 -2.52 -0.48 4.93
C TYR A 404 -2.27 0.25 3.60
N TYR A 405 -1.61 -0.41 2.64
CA TYR A 405 -1.32 0.21 1.34
C TYR A 405 -2.57 0.39 0.46
N LYS A 406 -3.60 -0.47 0.57
CA LYS A 406 -4.90 -0.23 -0.09
C LYS A 406 -5.62 0.99 0.49
N ILE A 407 -5.72 1.10 1.82
CA ILE A 407 -6.36 2.25 2.49
C ILE A 407 -5.59 3.54 2.16
N MET A 408 -4.26 3.47 2.06
CA MET A 408 -3.43 4.58 1.59
C MET A 408 -3.75 4.96 0.13
N ALA A 409 -3.80 4.01 -0.80
CA ALA A 409 -4.14 4.26 -2.21
C ALA A 409 -5.52 4.91 -2.36
N GLY A 410 -6.56 4.30 -1.77
CA GLY A 410 -7.91 4.84 -1.77
C GLY A 410 -7.99 6.22 -1.09
N SER A 411 -7.16 6.49 -0.07
CA SER A 411 -7.12 7.79 0.61
C SER A 411 -6.41 8.88 -0.18
N LEU A 412 -5.35 8.54 -0.91
CA LEU A 412 -4.59 9.44 -1.78
C LEU A 412 -5.43 9.91 -2.96
N LEU A 413 -6.16 8.99 -3.60
CA LEU A 413 -7.00 9.28 -4.77
C LEU A 413 -8.31 9.98 -4.42
N LEU A 414 -8.84 9.81 -3.20
CA LEU A 414 -10.13 10.41 -2.83
C LEU A 414 -10.07 11.94 -2.88
N ASP A 415 -11.05 12.56 -3.53
CA ASP A 415 -11.14 14.00 -3.73
C ASP A 415 -10.97 14.80 -2.43
N LYS A 416 -10.23 15.91 -2.56
CA LYS A 416 -9.87 16.79 -1.45
C LYS A 416 -11.00 17.76 -1.11
N ARG A 417 -11.82 18.18 -2.08
CA ARG A 417 -12.98 19.04 -1.81
C ARG A 417 -14.05 18.27 -1.04
N LEU A 418 -14.43 17.07 -1.49
CA LEU A 418 -15.39 16.21 -0.79
C LEU A 418 -14.95 15.94 0.66
N ARG A 419 -13.66 15.67 0.91
CA ARG A 419 -13.12 15.55 2.27
C ARG A 419 -13.33 16.80 3.13
N SER A 420 -13.21 18.01 2.57
CA SER A 420 -13.53 19.25 3.30
C SER A 420 -15.04 19.44 3.51
N GLU A 421 -15.89 19.17 2.51
CA GLU A 421 -17.35 19.30 2.67
C GLU A 421 -17.87 18.32 3.75
N CYS A 422 -17.45 17.05 3.70
CA CYS A 422 -17.80 16.05 4.71
C CYS A 422 -17.28 16.42 6.11
N LYS A 423 -16.09 17.04 6.23
CA LYS A 423 -15.59 17.58 7.50
C LYS A 423 -16.47 18.73 8.02
N ASN A 424 -16.87 19.67 7.14
CA ASN A 424 -17.75 20.79 7.49
C ASN A 424 -19.14 20.31 7.95
N GLN A 425 -19.62 19.19 7.41
CA GLN A 425 -20.87 18.52 7.79
C GLN A 425 -20.72 17.58 9.01
N GLY A 426 -19.57 17.55 9.68
CA GLY A 426 -19.28 16.68 10.83
C GLY A 426 -18.93 15.22 10.48
N ALA A 427 -19.24 14.76 9.27
CA ALA A 427 -18.94 13.41 8.76
C ALA A 427 -17.47 13.25 8.31
N THR A 428 -16.51 13.54 9.19
CA THR A 428 -15.08 13.61 8.83
C THR A 428 -14.52 12.27 8.34
N ILE A 429 -14.09 12.21 7.08
CA ILE A 429 -13.39 11.05 6.51
C ILE A 429 -11.93 11.07 6.98
N HIS A 430 -11.66 10.37 8.08
CA HIS A 430 -10.32 10.25 8.67
C HIS A 430 -9.27 9.75 7.66
N LEU A 431 -8.02 10.20 7.84
CA LEU A 431 -6.86 9.65 7.13
C LEU A 431 -6.34 8.41 7.87
N PRO A 432 -5.74 7.43 7.18
CA PRO A 432 -5.10 6.29 7.84
C PRO A 432 -3.92 6.76 8.70
N PRO A 433 -3.70 6.15 9.89
CA PRO A 433 -2.48 6.37 10.67
C PRO A 433 -1.27 5.81 9.92
N SER A 434 -0.13 6.51 10.01
CA SER A 434 1.13 6.06 9.39
C SER A 434 1.75 4.87 10.14
N ASN A 435 2.40 3.96 9.42
CA ASN A 435 3.03 2.76 9.98
C ASN A 435 4.38 2.44 9.29
N ARG A 436 5.30 1.76 9.99
CA ARG A 436 6.71 1.57 9.61
C ARG A 436 7.05 0.14 9.16
N TYR A 437 6.30 -0.41 8.20
CA TYR A 437 6.54 -1.76 7.67
C TYR A 437 7.83 -1.91 6.83
N GLU A 438 8.46 -0.81 6.39
CA GLU A 438 9.59 -0.86 5.46
C GLU A 438 10.78 -1.70 5.94
N THR A 439 11.10 -1.66 7.24
CA THR A 439 12.25 -2.38 7.80
C THR A 439 12.03 -3.89 7.79
N LEU A 440 10.78 -4.35 7.96
CA LEU A 440 10.38 -5.75 7.83
C LEU A 440 10.37 -6.19 6.37
N LEU A 441 9.81 -5.35 5.48
CA LEU A 441 9.83 -5.61 4.04
C LEU A 441 11.25 -5.67 3.44
N LYS A 442 12.24 -5.02 4.07
CA LYS A 442 13.65 -5.07 3.64
C LYS A 442 14.41 -6.32 4.16
N GLN A 443 13.81 -7.19 4.96
CA GLN A 443 14.48 -8.40 5.47
C GLN A 443 14.55 -9.52 4.43
N ARG A 444 15.77 -9.90 4.03
CA ARG A 444 16.05 -10.95 3.03
C ARG A 444 16.67 -12.24 3.60
N HIS A 445 17.14 -12.21 4.85
CA HIS A 445 17.92 -13.31 5.46
C HIS A 445 17.80 -13.31 7.01
N VAL A 446 16.58 -13.43 7.52
CA VAL A 446 16.35 -13.54 8.98
C VAL A 446 16.95 -14.86 9.47
N GLN A 447 17.89 -14.81 10.40
CA GLN A 447 18.53 -16.00 10.98
C GLN A 447 17.71 -16.51 12.17
N LEU A 448 17.13 -17.71 12.06
CA LEU A 448 16.21 -18.26 13.05
C LEU A 448 16.29 -19.80 13.10
N LEU A 449 16.60 -20.36 14.26
CA LEU A 449 16.86 -21.79 14.50
C LEU A 449 17.82 -22.43 13.48
N GLY A 450 18.85 -21.68 13.05
CA GLY A 450 19.82 -22.09 12.03
C GLY A 450 19.35 -21.97 10.57
N ARG A 451 18.08 -21.58 10.33
CA ARG A 451 17.56 -21.28 8.99
C ARG A 451 17.83 -19.81 8.65
N SER A 452 18.06 -19.52 7.38
CA SER A 452 18.06 -18.15 6.84
C SER A 452 16.78 -17.94 6.00
N ILE A 453 15.92 -17.02 6.43
CA ILE A 453 14.56 -16.87 5.89
C ILE A 453 14.40 -15.54 5.15
N ASP A 454 14.00 -15.60 3.88
CA ASP A 454 13.63 -14.43 3.07
C ASP A 454 12.19 -14.00 3.38
N LEU A 455 12.04 -13.17 4.41
CA LEU A 455 10.75 -12.63 4.86
C LEU A 455 10.08 -11.77 3.78
N ASN A 456 10.85 -11.01 2.98
CA ASN A 456 10.33 -10.28 1.84
C ASN A 456 9.63 -11.21 0.84
N ARG A 457 10.26 -12.33 0.46
CA ARG A 457 9.67 -13.32 -0.45
C ARG A 457 8.34 -13.86 0.06
N LEU A 458 8.27 -14.26 1.33
CA LEU A 458 7.06 -14.85 1.92
C LEU A 458 5.90 -13.85 2.02
N ILE A 459 6.19 -12.58 2.34
CA ILE A 459 5.20 -11.50 2.32
C ILE A 459 4.74 -11.23 0.88
N THR A 460 5.67 -11.17 -0.07
CA THR A 460 5.39 -10.88 -1.49
C THR A 460 4.41 -11.88 -2.11
N GLN A 461 4.59 -13.18 -1.84
CA GLN A 461 3.67 -14.24 -2.30
C GLN A 461 2.23 -14.00 -1.82
N ARG A 462 2.05 -13.67 -0.53
CA ARG A 462 0.74 -13.45 0.09
C ARG A 462 0.10 -12.13 -0.39
N ILE A 463 0.91 -11.11 -0.65
CA ILE A 463 0.46 -9.82 -1.21
C ILE A 463 0.10 -9.91 -2.70
N SER A 464 0.83 -10.69 -3.51
CA SER A 464 0.47 -10.91 -4.92
C SER A 464 -0.91 -11.55 -5.04
N ALA A 465 -1.18 -12.61 -4.27
CA ALA A 465 -2.50 -13.23 -4.19
C ALA A 465 -3.62 -12.25 -3.75
N ALA A 466 -3.32 -11.34 -2.82
CA ALA A 466 -4.27 -10.31 -2.38
C ALA A 466 -4.54 -9.22 -3.44
N MET A 467 -3.53 -8.88 -4.26
CA MET A 467 -3.68 -8.05 -5.45
C MET A 467 -4.58 -8.72 -6.49
N TYR A 468 -4.29 -9.96 -6.90
CA TYR A 468 -5.13 -10.73 -7.82
C TYR A 468 -6.59 -10.78 -7.37
N LYS A 469 -6.83 -11.15 -6.11
CA LYS A 469 -8.17 -11.18 -5.49
C LYS A 469 -8.88 -9.82 -5.51
N SER A 470 -8.15 -8.71 -5.47
CA SER A 470 -8.73 -7.36 -5.57
C SER A 470 -9.13 -6.95 -6.99
N MET A 471 -8.48 -7.50 -8.01
CA MET A 471 -8.84 -7.27 -9.41
C MET A 471 -9.97 -8.21 -9.84
N GLU A 472 -9.92 -9.46 -9.41
CA GLU A 472 -11.01 -10.44 -9.54
C GLU A 472 -12.33 -9.89 -8.97
N LEU A 473 -12.31 -9.42 -7.72
CA LEU A 473 -13.51 -8.86 -7.08
C LEU A 473 -14.00 -7.56 -7.74
N ALA A 474 -13.12 -6.77 -8.36
CA ALA A 474 -13.53 -5.57 -9.10
C ALA A 474 -14.28 -5.93 -10.39
N ILE A 475 -13.77 -6.91 -11.15
CA ILE A 475 -14.37 -7.35 -12.42
C ILE A 475 -15.67 -8.12 -12.15
N GLY A 476 -15.66 -9.07 -11.21
CA GLY A 476 -16.87 -9.79 -10.79
C GLY A 476 -17.95 -8.93 -10.12
N ARG A 477 -17.63 -7.69 -9.75
CA ARG A 477 -18.61 -6.70 -9.29
C ARG A 477 -19.31 -6.06 -10.49
N PHE A 478 -18.54 -5.66 -11.50
CA PHE A 478 -19.07 -5.16 -12.77
C PHE A 478 -19.98 -6.19 -13.46
N GLU A 479 -19.59 -7.48 -13.49
CA GLU A 479 -20.40 -8.58 -14.03
C GLU A 479 -21.76 -8.77 -13.31
N SER A 480 -21.89 -8.30 -12.06
CA SER A 480 -23.16 -8.34 -11.30
C SER A 480 -24.04 -7.09 -11.45
N GLU A 481 -23.58 -6.09 -12.20
CA GLU A 481 -24.19 -4.75 -12.28
C GLU A 481 -24.38 -4.28 -13.73
N ASP A 482 -25.13 -3.19 -13.91
CA ASP A 482 -25.45 -2.64 -15.23
C ASP A 482 -24.30 -1.82 -15.85
N LEU A 483 -24.35 -1.54 -17.16
CA LEU A 483 -23.33 -0.79 -17.90
C LEU A 483 -22.90 0.54 -17.23
N THR A 484 -23.80 1.19 -16.48
CA THR A 484 -23.50 2.46 -15.78
C THR A 484 -22.46 2.30 -14.66
N SER A 485 -22.33 1.09 -14.08
CA SER A 485 -21.35 0.78 -13.05
C SER A 485 -19.89 0.74 -13.53
N ILE A 486 -19.64 0.79 -14.85
CA ILE A 486 -18.28 0.73 -15.41
C ILE A 486 -17.38 1.88 -14.91
N VAL A 487 -17.96 3.02 -14.53
CA VAL A 487 -17.23 4.16 -13.94
C VAL A 487 -16.76 3.87 -12.50
N GLU A 488 -17.47 3.04 -11.75
CA GLU A 488 -17.03 2.54 -10.44
C GLU A 488 -15.91 1.49 -10.60
N LEU A 489 -16.02 0.60 -11.58
CA LEU A 489 -14.96 -0.35 -11.95
C LEU A 489 -13.66 0.39 -12.29
N ASP A 490 -13.71 1.39 -13.16
CA ASP A 490 -12.54 2.17 -13.60
C ASP A 490 -11.81 2.85 -12.42
N GLY A 491 -12.57 3.46 -11.51
CA GLY A 491 -12.05 4.04 -10.27
C GLY A 491 -11.39 3.00 -9.35
N LEU A 492 -12.02 1.83 -9.19
CA LEU A 492 -11.49 0.75 -8.37
C LEU A 492 -10.23 0.10 -8.99
N VAL A 493 -10.15 0.04 -10.32
CA VAL A 493 -8.96 -0.39 -11.08
C VAL A 493 -7.80 0.59 -10.87
N GLU A 494 -8.02 1.91 -10.93
CA GLU A 494 -6.97 2.90 -10.62
C GLU A 494 -6.55 2.89 -9.14
N ILE A 495 -7.44 2.57 -8.20
CA ILE A 495 -7.07 2.31 -6.78
C ILE A 495 -6.20 1.06 -6.65
N ASN A 496 -6.52 -0.03 -7.35
CA ASN A 496 -5.70 -1.24 -7.38
C ASN A 496 -4.31 -0.95 -8.00
N LYS A 497 -4.25 -0.18 -9.09
CA LYS A 497 -3.01 0.26 -9.76
C LYS A 497 -2.14 1.15 -8.86
N MET A 498 -2.75 2.06 -8.10
CA MET A 498 -2.05 2.86 -7.09
C MET A 498 -1.55 1.99 -5.93
N THR A 499 -2.31 0.97 -5.51
CA THR A 499 -1.90 0.01 -4.47
C THR A 499 -0.67 -0.78 -4.93
N HIS A 500 -0.69 -1.31 -6.16
CA HIS A 500 0.46 -1.95 -6.81
C HIS A 500 1.68 -1.03 -6.83
N LYS A 501 1.51 0.23 -7.24
CA LYS A 501 2.58 1.26 -7.29
C LYS A 501 3.15 1.67 -5.93
N LEU A 502 2.40 1.48 -4.84
CA LEU A 502 2.90 1.68 -3.47
C LEU A 502 3.69 0.45 -2.98
N LEU A 503 3.17 -0.75 -3.22
CA LEU A 503 3.78 -2.02 -2.82
C LEU A 503 5.10 -2.29 -3.56
N SER A 504 5.12 -2.06 -4.87
CA SER A 504 6.26 -2.33 -5.77
C SER A 504 7.53 -1.50 -5.47
N ARG A 505 7.48 -0.60 -4.48
CA ARG A 505 8.66 0.11 -3.95
C ARG A 505 9.52 -0.75 -3.01
N TYR A 506 8.96 -1.84 -2.49
CA TYR A 506 9.55 -2.65 -1.43
C TYR A 506 9.60 -4.14 -1.76
N MET A 507 8.90 -4.59 -2.80
CA MET A 507 8.80 -5.99 -3.21
C MET A 507 8.64 -6.10 -4.73
N THR A 508 9.02 -7.24 -5.30
CA THR A 508 8.85 -7.53 -6.73
C THR A 508 7.50 -8.21 -6.96
N LEU A 509 6.53 -7.45 -7.45
CA LEU A 509 5.28 -7.98 -7.98
C LEU A 509 5.38 -8.12 -9.51
N ASP A 510 4.53 -8.97 -10.07
CA ASP A 510 4.26 -9.03 -11.52
C ASP A 510 3.74 -7.67 -12.03
N SER A 511 3.82 -7.40 -13.33
CA SER A 511 3.37 -6.11 -13.86
C SER A 511 1.86 -5.94 -13.68
N PHE A 512 1.40 -4.73 -13.35
CA PHE A 512 -0.03 -4.49 -13.11
C PHE A 512 -0.89 -4.88 -14.34
N ASP A 513 -0.39 -4.65 -15.55
CA ASP A 513 -1.07 -5.05 -16.79
C ASP A 513 -1.17 -6.58 -16.94
N ALA A 514 -0.13 -7.34 -16.57
CA ALA A 514 -0.20 -8.80 -16.57
C ALA A 514 -1.25 -9.31 -15.56
N MET A 515 -1.19 -8.84 -14.31
CA MET A 515 -2.13 -9.25 -13.27
C MET A 515 -3.58 -8.86 -13.59
N PHE A 516 -3.78 -7.68 -14.21
CA PHE A 516 -5.10 -7.20 -14.64
C PHE A 516 -5.64 -7.99 -15.83
N ARG A 517 -4.81 -8.28 -16.85
CA ARG A 517 -5.20 -9.15 -17.96
C ARG A 517 -5.58 -10.54 -17.49
N GLU A 518 -4.81 -11.12 -16.57
CA GLU A 518 -5.09 -12.45 -16.01
C GLU A 518 -6.44 -12.49 -15.30
N ALA A 519 -6.72 -11.55 -14.39
CA ALA A 519 -8.03 -11.43 -13.74
C ALA A 519 -9.18 -11.15 -14.74
N ASN A 520 -8.90 -10.41 -15.82
CA ASN A 520 -9.84 -10.16 -16.91
C ASN A 520 -9.95 -11.35 -17.91
N HIS A 521 -9.25 -12.47 -17.67
CA HIS A 521 -9.08 -13.62 -18.58
C HIS A 521 -8.50 -13.27 -19.98
N ASN A 522 -7.93 -12.08 -20.14
CA ASN A 522 -7.45 -11.50 -21.41
C ASN A 522 -5.95 -11.79 -21.67
N VAL A 523 -5.53 -13.04 -21.41
CA VAL A 523 -4.16 -13.55 -21.65
C VAL A 523 -4.17 -14.70 -22.64
N SER A 524 -5.03 -15.70 -22.42
CA SER A 524 -5.24 -16.85 -23.31
C SER A 524 -6.46 -16.70 -24.22
N ALA A 525 -7.30 -15.68 -24.00
CA ALA A 525 -8.46 -15.34 -24.82
C ALA A 525 -8.28 -13.95 -25.47
N PRO A 526 -8.87 -13.71 -26.66
CA PRO A 526 -8.74 -12.44 -27.39
C PRO A 526 -9.64 -11.31 -26.84
N TYR A 527 -10.58 -11.62 -25.96
CA TYR A 527 -11.50 -10.64 -25.37
C TYR A 527 -11.65 -10.94 -23.88
N GLY A 528 -11.43 -9.92 -23.04
CA GLY A 528 -11.58 -10.05 -21.60
C GLY A 528 -13.04 -9.98 -21.14
N ARG A 529 -13.27 -10.44 -19.91
CA ARG A 529 -14.54 -10.39 -19.17
C ARG A 529 -15.24 -9.04 -19.27
N ILE A 530 -14.50 -7.94 -19.08
CA ILE A 530 -15.05 -6.57 -19.19
C ILE A 530 -15.65 -6.30 -20.57
N THR A 531 -14.96 -6.69 -21.65
CA THR A 531 -15.45 -6.53 -23.03
C THR A 531 -16.70 -7.37 -23.29
N LEU A 532 -16.71 -8.60 -22.79
CA LEU A 532 -17.84 -9.52 -22.93
C LEU A 532 -19.08 -9.02 -22.16
N HIS A 533 -18.89 -8.54 -20.93
CA HIS A 533 -19.98 -7.96 -20.13
C HIS A 533 -20.50 -6.64 -20.69
N VAL A 534 -19.62 -5.78 -21.25
CA VAL A 534 -20.06 -4.59 -21.99
C VAL A 534 -20.96 -4.98 -23.17
N PHE A 535 -20.61 -6.01 -23.96
CA PHE A 535 -21.50 -6.46 -25.04
C PHE A 535 -22.81 -7.08 -24.52
N TRP A 536 -22.74 -7.88 -23.45
CA TRP A 536 -23.91 -8.46 -22.80
C TRP A 536 -24.91 -7.39 -22.34
N GLU A 537 -24.41 -6.41 -21.58
CA GLU A 537 -25.19 -5.26 -21.09
C GLU A 537 -25.69 -4.35 -22.22
N LEU A 538 -24.94 -4.23 -23.32
CA LEU A 538 -25.43 -3.54 -24.51
C LEU A 538 -26.66 -4.25 -25.08
N ASN A 539 -26.55 -5.55 -25.33
CA ASN A 539 -27.59 -6.37 -25.94
C ASN A 539 -28.85 -6.51 -25.07
N TYR A 540 -28.69 -6.74 -23.77
CA TYR A 540 -29.81 -7.06 -22.86
C TYR A 540 -30.37 -5.89 -22.05
N ASP A 541 -29.68 -4.75 -21.94
CA ASP A 541 -30.17 -3.60 -21.17
C ASP A 541 -30.08 -2.27 -21.95
N PHE A 542 -28.92 -1.91 -22.49
CA PHE A 542 -28.75 -0.60 -23.15
C PHE A 542 -29.68 -0.41 -24.35
N LEU A 543 -29.61 -1.31 -25.34
CA LEU A 543 -30.45 -1.22 -26.53
C LEU A 543 -31.96 -1.24 -26.19
N PRO A 544 -32.48 -2.21 -25.39
CA PRO A 544 -33.91 -2.31 -25.12
C PRO A 544 -34.45 -1.33 -24.05
N ASN A 545 -33.63 -0.80 -23.14
CA ASN A 545 -34.13 0.00 -22.00
C ASN A 545 -33.71 1.47 -21.97
N TYR A 546 -32.81 1.96 -22.84
CA TYR A 546 -32.36 3.35 -22.81
C TYR A 546 -32.92 4.24 -23.95
N CYS A 547 -33.13 5.52 -23.65
CA CYS A 547 -33.69 6.54 -24.53
C CYS A 547 -32.67 7.66 -24.71
N TYR A 548 -32.21 7.90 -25.94
CA TYR A 548 -31.26 8.98 -26.24
C TYR A 548 -31.92 10.37 -26.20
N ASN A 549 -31.16 11.37 -25.78
CA ASN A 549 -31.51 12.78 -25.81
C ASN A 549 -30.31 13.57 -26.37
N GLY A 550 -30.38 13.93 -27.66
CA GLY A 550 -29.31 14.61 -28.39
C GLY A 550 -28.99 16.01 -27.85
N SER A 551 -29.99 16.74 -27.34
CA SER A 551 -29.78 18.05 -26.70
C SER A 551 -28.93 18.01 -25.44
N THR A 552 -28.78 16.83 -24.80
CA THR A 552 -27.93 16.64 -23.62
C THR A 552 -26.72 15.72 -23.86
N ASN A 553 -26.66 15.06 -25.02
CA ASN A 553 -25.76 13.94 -25.33
C ASN A 553 -25.74 12.90 -24.19
N ARG A 554 -26.92 12.41 -23.82
CA ARG A 554 -27.11 11.39 -22.79
C ARG A 554 -28.23 10.43 -23.15
N PHE A 555 -28.15 9.24 -22.60
CA PHE A 555 -29.23 8.27 -22.55
C PHE A 555 -29.78 8.17 -21.12
N VAL A 556 -31.10 8.01 -20.98
CA VAL A 556 -31.79 7.73 -19.70
C VAL A 556 -32.65 6.48 -19.84
N ARG A 557 -33.02 5.82 -18.74
CA ARG A 557 -33.91 4.63 -18.80
C ARG A 557 -35.33 5.00 -19.26
N THR A 558 -36.00 4.06 -19.93
CA THR A 558 -37.38 4.17 -20.42
C THR A 558 -38.43 4.13 -19.30
N VAL A 559 -39.70 4.28 -19.67
CA VAL A 559 -40.86 4.19 -18.78
C VAL A 559 -41.10 2.74 -18.34
N LEU A 560 -41.64 2.57 -17.12
CA LEU A 560 -41.81 1.25 -16.47
C LEU A 560 -42.45 0.16 -17.36
N PRO A 561 -43.51 0.40 -18.16
CA PRO A 561 -44.11 -0.64 -19.01
C PRO A 561 -43.22 -1.16 -20.16
N PHE A 562 -42.11 -0.47 -20.46
CA PHE A 562 -41.14 -0.81 -21.49
C PHE A 562 -39.77 -1.21 -20.91
N SER A 563 -39.63 -1.21 -19.58
CA SER A 563 -38.39 -1.60 -18.89
C SER A 563 -38.30 -3.12 -18.79
N GLN A 564 -37.51 -3.73 -19.67
CA GLN A 564 -37.23 -5.17 -19.66
C GLN A 564 -36.21 -5.48 -18.55
N GLU A 565 -36.69 -5.89 -17.37
CA GLU A 565 -35.81 -6.26 -16.25
C GLU A 565 -35.16 -7.64 -16.47
N PHE A 566 -33.84 -7.69 -16.37
CA PHE A 566 -33.04 -8.92 -16.34
C PHE A 566 -32.45 -9.14 -14.93
N GLN A 567 -32.68 -10.32 -14.36
CA GLN A 567 -32.15 -10.69 -13.04
C GLN A 567 -30.64 -10.95 -13.13
N ARG A 568 -29.85 -10.14 -12.42
CA ARG A 568 -28.40 -10.30 -12.28
C ARG A 568 -28.06 -10.96 -10.93
N ASP A 569 -27.10 -11.88 -10.94
CA ASP A 569 -26.63 -12.57 -9.74
C ASP A 569 -25.74 -11.64 -8.90
N LYS A 570 -26.09 -11.46 -7.62
CA LYS A 570 -25.40 -10.51 -6.74
C LYS A 570 -24.09 -11.09 -6.19
N GLN A 571 -22.98 -10.39 -6.42
CA GLN A 571 -21.67 -10.75 -5.88
C GLN A 571 -21.68 -10.82 -4.33
N PRO A 572 -21.06 -11.85 -3.70
CA PRO A 572 -20.96 -11.94 -2.24
C PRO A 572 -20.04 -10.87 -1.62
N ASN A 573 -20.39 -10.44 -0.40
CA ASN A 573 -19.67 -9.38 0.32
C ASN A 573 -18.20 -9.73 0.63
N ALA A 574 -17.26 -8.95 0.06
CA ALA A 574 -15.84 -9.05 0.36
C ALA A 574 -15.38 -8.15 1.53
N GLN A 575 -14.23 -8.48 2.14
CA GLN A 575 -13.58 -7.59 3.11
C GLN A 575 -13.15 -6.26 2.45
N PRO A 576 -13.26 -5.10 3.15
CA PRO A 576 -13.01 -3.79 2.53
C PRO A 576 -11.62 -3.59 1.90
N GLN A 577 -10.60 -4.30 2.39
CA GLN A 577 -9.24 -4.25 1.84
C GLN A 577 -9.11 -4.79 0.40
N TYR A 578 -10.04 -5.62 -0.06
CA TYR A 578 -10.05 -6.04 -1.47
C TYR A 578 -10.76 -5.03 -2.38
N LEU A 579 -11.64 -4.20 -1.82
CA LEU A 579 -12.29 -3.07 -2.48
C LEU A 579 -11.49 -1.77 -2.24
N HIS A 580 -12.13 -0.67 -1.84
CA HIS A 580 -11.53 0.67 -1.69
C HIS A 580 -10.66 0.84 -0.42
N GLY A 581 -10.49 -0.20 0.38
CA GLY A 581 -9.61 -0.24 1.56
C GLY A 581 -10.35 -0.33 2.90
N SER A 582 -11.36 0.52 3.13
CA SER A 582 -12.08 0.59 4.41
C SER A 582 -13.59 0.75 4.21
N LYS A 583 -14.39 0.46 5.25
CA LYS A 583 -15.86 0.64 5.20
C LYS A 583 -16.25 2.08 4.87
N ALA A 584 -15.55 3.06 5.42
CA ALA A 584 -15.76 4.49 5.14
C ALA A 584 -15.43 4.83 3.68
N LEU A 585 -14.27 4.38 3.16
CA LEU A 585 -13.88 4.62 1.77
C LEU A 585 -14.86 3.94 0.79
N ASN A 586 -15.29 2.69 1.05
CA ASN A 586 -16.30 2.01 0.25
C ASN A 586 -17.60 2.83 0.13
N LEU A 587 -18.10 3.36 1.26
CA LEU A 587 -19.29 4.20 1.27
C LEU A 587 -19.07 5.50 0.49
N THR A 588 -17.96 6.21 0.72
CA THR A 588 -17.67 7.47 0.02
C THR A 588 -17.54 7.28 -1.49
N TYR A 589 -16.80 6.27 -1.95
CA TYR A 589 -16.67 6.00 -3.39
C TYR A 589 -18.00 5.56 -4.01
N SER A 590 -18.79 4.71 -3.34
CA SER A 590 -20.14 4.39 -3.82
C SER A 590 -21.03 5.63 -3.94
N SER A 591 -20.93 6.60 -3.01
CA SER A 591 -21.63 7.90 -3.11
C SER A 591 -21.05 8.87 -4.16
N ILE A 592 -19.82 8.67 -4.63
CA ILE A 592 -19.26 9.37 -5.79
C ILE A 592 -19.82 8.76 -7.07
N TYR A 593 -19.79 7.44 -7.19
CA TYR A 593 -20.17 6.74 -8.43
C TYR A 593 -21.69 6.58 -8.61
N SER A 594 -22.50 6.69 -7.55
CA SER A 594 -23.97 6.76 -7.63
C SER A 594 -24.47 7.85 -8.58
N ASN A 595 -23.73 8.96 -8.70
CA ASN A 595 -24.06 10.07 -9.61
C ASN A 595 -24.01 9.70 -11.10
N TYR A 596 -23.38 8.58 -11.45
CA TYR A 596 -23.26 8.08 -12.82
C TYR A 596 -24.32 7.03 -13.17
N ARG A 597 -25.08 6.51 -12.19
CA ARG A 597 -26.01 5.37 -12.39
C ARG A 597 -27.30 5.72 -13.13
N ASN A 598 -27.68 6.99 -13.17
CA ASN A 598 -28.98 7.43 -13.69
C ASN A 598 -28.97 7.79 -15.18
N PHE A 599 -27.82 7.68 -15.87
CA PHE A 599 -27.68 7.99 -17.30
C PHE A 599 -26.49 7.23 -17.92
N VAL A 600 -26.44 7.14 -19.25
CA VAL A 600 -25.20 6.81 -20.01
C VAL A 600 -24.83 8.02 -20.87
N GLY A 601 -23.54 8.29 -21.06
CA GLY A 601 -23.05 9.48 -21.78
C GLY A 601 -21.53 9.58 -21.77
N PRO A 602 -20.93 10.71 -22.19
CA PRO A 602 -19.49 10.86 -22.41
C PRO A 602 -18.52 10.27 -21.35
N PRO A 603 -18.73 10.39 -20.02
CA PRO A 603 -17.84 9.74 -19.04
C PRO A 603 -17.86 8.20 -19.14
N HIS A 604 -19.00 7.61 -19.46
CA HIS A 604 -19.16 6.17 -19.66
C HIS A 604 -18.49 5.72 -20.95
N PHE A 605 -18.79 6.38 -22.09
CA PHE A 605 -18.18 6.04 -23.38
C PHE A 605 -16.64 6.16 -23.35
N LYS A 606 -16.09 7.16 -22.64
CA LYS A 606 -14.64 7.27 -22.42
C LYS A 606 -14.06 6.07 -21.65
N VAL A 607 -14.72 5.63 -20.57
CA VAL A 607 -14.29 4.46 -19.81
C VAL A 607 -14.41 3.17 -20.64
N ILE A 608 -15.50 2.99 -21.37
CA ILE A 608 -15.70 1.86 -22.29
C ILE A 608 -14.57 1.85 -23.33
N CYS A 609 -14.27 2.97 -23.96
CA CYS A 609 -13.18 3.12 -24.93
C CYS A 609 -11.84 2.66 -24.35
N ARG A 610 -11.46 3.22 -23.20
CA ARG A 610 -10.20 2.92 -22.50
C ARG A 610 -10.04 1.46 -22.06
N LEU A 611 -11.14 0.81 -21.65
CA LEU A 611 -11.11 -0.57 -21.14
C LEU A 611 -11.23 -1.64 -22.24
N LEU A 612 -11.86 -1.31 -23.38
CA LEU A 612 -11.99 -2.21 -24.53
C LEU A 612 -10.81 -2.09 -25.52
N GLY A 613 -10.31 -0.88 -25.72
CA GLY A 613 -9.35 -0.56 -26.79
C GLY A 613 -9.88 -0.88 -28.20
N TYR A 614 -9.04 -0.71 -29.23
CA TYR A 614 -9.42 -0.95 -30.63
C TYR A 614 -10.05 -2.33 -30.86
N GLN A 615 -9.45 -3.39 -30.29
CA GLN A 615 -9.91 -4.77 -30.47
C GLN A 615 -11.27 -5.04 -29.81
N GLY A 616 -11.53 -4.46 -28.63
CA GLY A 616 -12.83 -4.56 -27.97
C GLY A 616 -13.91 -3.71 -28.66
N ILE A 617 -13.57 -2.51 -29.11
CA ILE A 617 -14.49 -1.63 -29.86
C ILE A 617 -14.88 -2.30 -31.19
N ALA A 618 -13.91 -2.87 -31.93
CA ALA A 618 -14.15 -3.53 -33.20
C ALA A 618 -15.11 -4.73 -33.08
N VAL A 619 -14.92 -5.61 -32.09
CA VAL A 619 -15.86 -6.75 -31.90
C VAL A 619 -17.25 -6.27 -31.48
N VAL A 620 -17.36 -5.25 -30.63
CA VAL A 620 -18.66 -4.68 -30.25
C VAL A 620 -19.37 -4.07 -31.48
N MET A 621 -18.66 -3.36 -32.35
CA MET A 621 -19.24 -2.85 -33.61
C MET A 621 -19.70 -3.97 -34.56
N GLU A 622 -18.94 -5.06 -34.69
CA GLU A 622 -19.32 -6.22 -35.51
C GLU A 622 -20.55 -6.97 -34.95
N GLU A 623 -20.62 -7.19 -33.64
CA GLU A 623 -21.81 -7.80 -33.03
C GLU A 623 -23.03 -6.87 -33.08
N LEU A 624 -22.87 -5.56 -32.87
CA LEU A 624 -23.96 -4.59 -33.05
C LEU A 624 -24.46 -4.56 -34.50
N LEU A 625 -23.58 -4.68 -35.50
CA LEU A 625 -23.99 -4.83 -36.91
C LEU A 625 -24.80 -6.12 -37.14
N LYS A 626 -24.48 -7.22 -36.46
CA LYS A 626 -25.28 -8.47 -36.54
C LYS A 626 -26.64 -8.31 -35.86
N VAL A 627 -26.73 -7.63 -34.71
CA VAL A 627 -28.00 -7.29 -34.05
C VAL A 627 -28.87 -6.43 -34.97
N VAL A 628 -28.31 -5.34 -35.53
CA VAL A 628 -29.00 -4.48 -36.50
C VAL A 628 -29.46 -5.27 -37.73
N LYS A 629 -28.63 -6.15 -38.27
CA LYS A 629 -29.03 -7.05 -39.38
C LYS A 629 -30.18 -7.97 -38.99
N SER A 630 -30.12 -8.59 -37.81
CA SER A 630 -31.15 -9.50 -37.31
C SER A 630 -32.50 -8.80 -37.13
N LEU A 631 -32.51 -7.59 -36.57
CA LEU A 631 -33.71 -6.78 -36.43
C LEU A 631 -34.25 -6.32 -37.79
N LEU A 632 -33.39 -5.76 -38.66
CA LEU A 632 -33.80 -5.22 -39.97
C LEU A 632 -34.26 -6.29 -40.96
N GLN A 633 -33.72 -7.52 -40.90
CA GLN A 633 -34.10 -8.61 -41.82
C GLN A 633 -35.11 -9.60 -41.22
N GLY A 634 -35.26 -9.61 -39.89
CA GLY A 634 -36.25 -10.41 -39.16
C GLY A 634 -37.50 -9.61 -38.82
N THR A 635 -37.61 -9.19 -37.56
CA THR A 635 -38.83 -8.58 -36.99
C THR A 635 -39.25 -7.31 -37.73
N ILE A 636 -38.34 -6.36 -37.96
CA ILE A 636 -38.70 -5.09 -38.61
C ILE A 636 -39.17 -5.35 -40.05
N LEU A 637 -38.52 -6.24 -40.81
CA LEU A 637 -38.96 -6.59 -42.17
C LEU A 637 -40.36 -7.21 -42.18
N GLN A 638 -40.66 -8.09 -41.23
CA GLN A 638 -41.97 -8.71 -41.10
C GLN A 638 -43.07 -7.66 -40.84
N TYR A 639 -42.87 -6.77 -39.86
CA TYR A 639 -43.86 -5.72 -39.55
C TYR A 639 -43.94 -4.65 -40.65
N VAL A 640 -42.85 -4.32 -41.34
CA VAL A 640 -42.89 -3.43 -42.52
C VAL A 640 -43.73 -4.04 -43.64
N LYS A 641 -43.58 -5.34 -43.94
CA LYS A 641 -44.44 -6.03 -44.92
C LYS A 641 -45.91 -6.04 -44.50
N THR A 642 -46.20 -6.37 -43.24
CA THR A 642 -47.57 -6.35 -42.70
C THR A 642 -48.20 -4.97 -42.79
N LEU A 643 -47.50 -3.92 -42.30
CA LEU A 643 -48.04 -2.56 -42.28
C LEU A 643 -48.12 -1.91 -43.67
N MET A 644 -47.34 -2.35 -44.65
CA MET A 644 -47.46 -1.87 -46.03
C MET A 644 -48.73 -2.40 -46.74
N GLU A 645 -49.24 -3.59 -46.38
CA GLU A 645 -50.56 -4.03 -46.84
C GLU A 645 -51.73 -3.41 -46.06
N VAL A 646 -51.48 -2.93 -44.83
CA VAL A 646 -52.46 -2.14 -44.04
C VAL A 646 -52.52 -0.67 -44.49
N MET A 647 -51.46 -0.14 -45.13
CA MET A 647 -51.47 1.22 -45.67
C MET A 647 -52.52 1.40 -46.78
N PRO A 648 -53.26 2.53 -46.81
CA PRO A 648 -54.09 2.88 -47.95
C PRO A 648 -53.22 2.97 -49.21
N LYS A 649 -53.51 2.14 -50.22
CA LYS A 649 -52.64 1.96 -51.40
C LYS A 649 -52.34 3.28 -52.15
N ILE A 650 -53.23 4.26 -52.05
CA ILE A 650 -53.10 5.62 -52.60
C ILE A 650 -53.56 6.63 -51.53
N CYS A 651 -52.68 7.54 -51.11
CA CYS A 651 -53.01 8.60 -50.14
C CYS A 651 -52.51 9.97 -50.65
N ARG A 652 -53.43 10.71 -51.30
CA ARG A 652 -53.17 12.06 -51.83
C ARG A 652 -52.92 13.06 -50.71
N LEU A 653 -52.13 14.10 -51.00
CA LEU A 653 -52.09 15.31 -50.19
C LEU A 653 -53.25 16.23 -50.62
N PRO A 654 -54.26 16.52 -49.77
CA PRO A 654 -55.36 17.39 -50.17
C PRO A 654 -54.88 18.83 -50.35
N ARG A 655 -55.53 19.59 -51.24
CA ARG A 655 -55.11 20.97 -51.54
C ARG A 655 -55.41 21.93 -50.38
N HIS A 656 -54.81 23.12 -50.41
CA HIS A 656 -54.93 24.11 -49.32
C HIS A 656 -56.38 24.58 -49.07
N GLU A 657 -57.22 24.56 -50.10
CA GLU A 657 -58.63 24.97 -50.07
C GLU A 657 -59.51 24.09 -49.17
N TYR A 658 -59.08 22.87 -48.84
CA TYR A 658 -59.76 21.99 -47.88
C TYR A 658 -59.57 22.45 -46.41
N GLY A 659 -58.58 23.30 -46.15
CA GLY A 659 -58.23 23.78 -44.81
C GLY A 659 -57.53 22.71 -43.94
N SER A 660 -56.72 23.17 -43.00
CA SER A 660 -55.95 22.31 -42.11
C SER A 660 -56.78 21.38 -41.19
N PRO A 661 -58.00 21.72 -40.72
CA PRO A 661 -58.86 20.79 -39.97
C PRO A 661 -59.36 19.63 -40.84
N GLY A 662 -59.83 19.91 -42.07
CA GLY A 662 -60.29 18.88 -43.01
C GLY A 662 -59.15 17.97 -43.50
N ILE A 663 -57.94 18.50 -43.61
CA ILE A 663 -56.73 17.70 -43.89
C ILE A 663 -56.37 16.79 -42.71
N LEU A 664 -56.48 17.29 -41.47
CA LEU A 664 -56.29 16.46 -40.28
C LEU A 664 -57.35 15.35 -40.19
N GLU A 665 -58.62 15.64 -40.46
CA GLU A 665 -59.69 14.63 -40.51
C GLU A 665 -59.44 13.57 -41.60
N PHE A 666 -59.03 14.01 -42.81
CA PHE A 666 -58.70 13.14 -43.93
C PHE A 666 -57.58 12.16 -43.57
N PHE A 667 -56.45 12.63 -43.01
CA PHE A 667 -55.38 11.73 -42.58
C PHE A 667 -55.81 10.83 -41.42
N HIS A 668 -56.65 11.32 -40.50
CA HIS A 668 -57.29 10.50 -39.46
C HIS A 668 -58.31 9.47 -39.97
N HIS A 669 -58.70 9.51 -41.24
CA HIS A 669 -59.50 8.47 -41.88
C HIS A 669 -58.60 7.50 -42.67
N GLN A 670 -57.71 8.03 -43.51
CA GLN A 670 -56.80 7.23 -44.35
C GLN A 670 -55.82 6.37 -43.52
N LEU A 671 -55.31 6.91 -42.40
CA LEU A 671 -54.27 6.25 -41.59
C LEU A 671 -54.84 5.54 -40.35
N LYS A 672 -56.17 5.39 -40.26
CA LYS A 672 -56.88 4.86 -39.08
C LYS A 672 -56.30 3.52 -38.62
N ASP A 673 -56.10 2.59 -39.53
CA ASP A 673 -55.72 1.21 -39.17
C ASP A 673 -54.22 1.09 -38.82
N ILE A 674 -53.41 2.11 -39.13
CA ILE A 674 -52.05 2.29 -38.59
C ILE A 674 -52.08 2.94 -37.20
N VAL A 675 -52.98 3.91 -36.96
CA VAL A 675 -53.17 4.57 -35.66
C VAL A 675 -53.69 3.58 -34.60
N GLU A 676 -54.57 2.66 -34.99
CA GLU A 676 -55.18 1.64 -34.11
C GLU A 676 -54.35 0.34 -34.01
N TYR A 677 -53.20 0.24 -34.68
CA TYR A 677 -52.36 -0.97 -34.67
C TYR A 677 -51.66 -1.17 -33.32
N ALA A 678 -52.18 -2.10 -32.51
CA ALA A 678 -51.79 -2.30 -31.11
C ALA A 678 -50.27 -2.51 -30.90
N GLU A 679 -49.61 -3.26 -31.78
CA GLU A 679 -48.19 -3.62 -31.65
C GLU A 679 -47.22 -2.57 -32.21
N LEU A 680 -47.74 -1.43 -32.69
CA LEU A 680 -46.91 -0.36 -33.28
C LEU A 680 -45.90 0.20 -32.26
N LYS A 681 -46.34 0.41 -31.02
CA LYS A 681 -45.47 0.92 -29.94
C LYS A 681 -44.62 -0.20 -29.33
N THR A 682 -45.24 -1.31 -28.93
CA THR A 682 -44.59 -2.40 -28.19
C THR A 682 -43.59 -3.19 -29.01
N VAL A 683 -43.78 -3.31 -30.34
CA VAL A 683 -42.90 -4.09 -31.21
C VAL A 683 -42.21 -3.21 -32.25
N CYS A 684 -42.94 -2.40 -33.02
CA CYS A 684 -42.32 -1.67 -34.14
C CYS A 684 -41.37 -0.55 -33.65
N PHE A 685 -41.84 0.33 -32.75
CA PHE A 685 -41.03 1.42 -32.22
C PHE A 685 -39.91 0.92 -31.29
N GLN A 686 -40.15 -0.17 -30.54
CA GLN A 686 -39.12 -0.82 -29.71
C GLN A 686 -37.95 -1.33 -30.57
N ASN A 687 -38.22 -2.18 -31.57
CA ASN A 687 -37.18 -2.74 -32.45
C ASN A 687 -36.43 -1.64 -33.23
N LEU A 688 -37.15 -0.61 -33.72
CA LEU A 688 -36.52 0.53 -34.40
C LEU A 688 -35.60 1.31 -33.46
N ARG A 689 -36.01 1.56 -32.21
CA ARG A 689 -35.14 2.19 -31.22
C ARG A 689 -33.90 1.36 -30.92
N GLU A 690 -34.00 0.04 -30.82
CA GLU A 690 -32.83 -0.82 -30.58
C GLU A 690 -31.81 -0.68 -31.73
N VAL A 691 -32.27 -0.64 -32.99
CA VAL A 691 -31.42 -0.31 -34.15
C VAL A 691 -30.79 1.09 -34.01
N GLY A 692 -31.57 2.10 -33.62
CA GLY A 692 -31.09 3.47 -33.49
C GLY A 692 -30.08 3.66 -32.35
N ASN A 693 -30.31 3.00 -31.20
CA ASN A 693 -29.41 2.98 -30.06
C ASN A 693 -28.07 2.30 -30.41
N ALA A 694 -28.08 1.26 -31.24
CA ALA A 694 -26.86 0.61 -31.74
C ALA A 694 -26.05 1.53 -32.67
N VAL A 695 -26.73 2.20 -33.60
CA VAL A 695 -26.11 3.18 -34.52
C VAL A 695 -25.54 4.38 -33.75
N LEU A 696 -26.28 4.90 -32.77
CA LEU A 696 -25.82 5.95 -31.87
C LEU A 696 -24.63 5.51 -31.01
N PHE A 697 -24.61 4.26 -30.53
CA PHE A 697 -23.47 3.72 -29.78
C PHE A 697 -22.20 3.73 -30.65
N CYS A 698 -22.27 3.24 -31.89
CA CYS A 698 -21.14 3.28 -32.83
C CYS A 698 -20.63 4.70 -33.08
N LEU A 699 -21.53 5.68 -33.28
CA LEU A 699 -21.16 7.08 -33.47
C LEU A 699 -20.47 7.69 -32.22
N LEU A 700 -20.99 7.42 -31.02
CA LEU A 700 -20.51 8.02 -29.78
C LEU A 700 -19.24 7.35 -29.22
N ILE A 701 -19.02 6.06 -29.48
CA ILE A 701 -17.76 5.40 -29.14
C ILE A 701 -16.62 5.84 -30.09
N GLU A 702 -16.89 6.06 -31.38
CA GLU A 702 -15.91 6.62 -32.34
C GLU A 702 -15.50 8.07 -31.99
N GLN A 703 -16.45 8.91 -31.59
CA GLN A 703 -16.15 10.24 -31.07
C GLN A 703 -15.29 10.17 -29.79
N SER A 704 -15.59 9.21 -28.91
CA SER A 704 -14.84 9.03 -27.65
C SER A 704 -13.41 8.52 -27.89
N LEU A 705 -13.24 7.60 -28.84
CA LEU A 705 -11.93 7.12 -29.29
C LEU A 705 -11.11 8.25 -29.93
N SER A 706 -11.72 9.04 -30.82
CA SER A 706 -11.06 10.22 -31.42
C SER A 706 -10.57 11.23 -30.37
N LEU A 707 -11.31 11.40 -29.27
CA LEU A 707 -10.94 12.26 -28.13
C LEU A 707 -9.84 11.66 -27.25
N GLU A 708 -9.71 10.33 -27.20
CA GLU A 708 -8.62 9.64 -26.50
C GLU A 708 -7.33 9.67 -27.35
N GLU A 709 -7.43 9.33 -28.64
CA GLU A 709 -6.32 9.38 -29.60
C GLU A 709 -5.67 10.77 -29.72
N VAL A 710 -6.47 11.84 -29.83
CA VAL A 710 -5.90 13.21 -29.91
C VAL A 710 -5.22 13.61 -28.60
N CYS A 711 -5.69 13.11 -27.45
CA CYS A 711 -5.00 13.30 -26.18
C CYS A 711 -3.66 12.55 -26.14
N ASP A 712 -3.57 11.33 -26.67
CA ASP A 712 -2.30 10.60 -26.77
C ASP A 712 -1.30 11.33 -27.69
N LEU A 713 -1.75 11.74 -28.89
CA LEU A 713 -0.92 12.47 -29.85
C LEU A 713 -0.36 13.78 -29.27
N LEU A 714 -1.14 14.50 -28.46
CA LEU A 714 -0.68 15.71 -27.75
C LEU A 714 0.41 15.42 -26.69
N HIS A 715 0.41 14.24 -26.08
CA HIS A 715 1.48 13.82 -25.16
C HIS A 715 2.70 13.23 -25.90
N ALA A 716 2.49 12.62 -27.07
CA ALA A 716 3.55 12.08 -27.92
C ALA A 716 4.34 13.16 -28.67
N ALA A 717 3.67 14.24 -29.10
CA ALA A 717 4.22 15.31 -29.92
C ALA A 717 5.65 15.81 -29.55
N PRO A 718 6.00 16.07 -28.27
CA PRO A 718 7.35 16.51 -27.90
C PRO A 718 8.45 15.48 -28.17
N PHE A 719 8.12 14.20 -28.18
CA PHE A 719 9.04 13.08 -28.42
C PHE A 719 9.15 12.71 -29.90
N GLN A 720 8.16 13.13 -30.70
CA GLN A 720 8.06 12.91 -32.16
C GLN A 720 8.44 14.17 -32.98
N ASN A 721 9.09 15.16 -32.34
CA ASN A 721 9.51 16.44 -32.93
C ASN A 721 8.36 17.31 -33.50
N ILE A 722 7.12 17.10 -33.03
CA ILE A 722 5.96 17.89 -33.43
C ILE A 722 5.87 19.13 -32.53
N LEU A 723 6.05 20.31 -33.12
CA LEU A 723 6.06 21.60 -32.41
C LEU A 723 4.92 22.53 -32.85
N PRO A 724 4.21 23.19 -31.91
CA PRO A 724 3.16 24.14 -32.25
C PRO A 724 3.73 25.41 -32.90
N ARG A 725 2.92 26.06 -33.75
CA ARG A 725 3.31 27.29 -34.45
C ARG A 725 3.67 28.41 -33.46
N VAL A 726 4.95 28.77 -33.41
CA VAL A 726 5.48 29.80 -32.51
C VAL A 726 5.05 31.21 -32.94
N HIS A 727 4.79 32.10 -31.97
CA HIS A 727 4.58 33.52 -32.22
C HIS A 727 5.86 34.20 -32.72
N VAL A 728 5.75 34.95 -33.82
CA VAL A 728 6.85 35.63 -34.53
C VAL A 728 6.68 37.14 -34.31
N LYS A 729 7.73 37.80 -33.82
CA LYS A 729 7.79 39.26 -33.68
C LYS A 729 8.21 39.92 -34.99
N GLU A 730 7.94 41.21 -35.11
CA GLU A 730 8.43 42.02 -36.22
C GLU A 730 9.96 41.91 -36.36
N GLY A 731 10.44 41.68 -37.59
CA GLY A 731 11.85 41.39 -37.89
C GLY A 731 12.28 39.92 -37.76
N GLU A 732 11.49 39.03 -37.14
CA GLU A 732 11.77 37.59 -37.11
C GLU A 732 11.17 36.86 -38.33
N ARG A 733 11.78 35.73 -38.74
CA ARG A 733 11.19 34.78 -39.71
C ARG A 733 10.73 33.51 -39.01
N LEU A 734 9.56 32.98 -39.40
CA LEU A 734 8.96 31.78 -38.79
C LEU A 734 9.92 30.58 -38.87
N ASP A 735 10.47 30.28 -40.04
CA ASP A 735 11.31 29.09 -40.27
C ASP A 735 12.59 29.13 -39.43
N ALA A 736 13.21 30.31 -39.32
CA ALA A 736 14.39 30.53 -38.50
C ALA A 736 14.09 30.37 -37.00
N LYS A 737 12.87 30.70 -36.57
CA LYS A 737 12.42 30.53 -35.17
C LYS A 737 12.00 29.09 -34.87
N MET A 738 11.33 28.42 -35.80
CA MET A 738 10.99 27.00 -35.71
C MET A 738 12.24 26.13 -35.65
N LYS A 739 13.23 26.33 -36.54
CA LYS A 739 14.50 25.58 -36.48
C LYS A 739 15.29 25.78 -35.18
N ARG A 740 15.23 26.97 -34.57
CA ARG A 740 15.81 27.22 -33.23
C ARG A 740 15.04 26.48 -32.13
N LEU A 741 13.72 26.35 -32.25
CA LEU A 741 12.87 25.64 -31.30
C LEU A 741 13.02 24.12 -31.41
N GLU A 742 13.08 23.60 -32.64
CA GLU A 742 13.50 22.23 -32.98
C GLU A 742 14.88 21.91 -32.39
N SER A 743 15.88 22.76 -32.62
CA SER A 743 17.22 22.60 -32.03
C SER A 743 17.21 22.54 -30.49
N LYS A 744 16.25 23.21 -29.83
CA LYS A 744 16.07 23.17 -28.37
C LYS A 744 15.43 21.85 -27.89
N TYR A 745 14.53 21.27 -28.68
CA TYR A 745 13.78 20.05 -28.31
C TYR A 745 14.33 18.76 -28.91
N ALA A 746 15.30 18.83 -29.83
CA ALA A 746 16.02 17.68 -30.38
C ALA A 746 16.53 16.66 -29.32
N PRO A 747 16.94 17.03 -28.08
CA PRO A 747 17.28 16.06 -27.05
C PRO A 747 16.11 15.18 -26.54
N LEU A 748 14.86 15.55 -26.83
CA LEU A 748 13.65 14.76 -26.51
C LEU A 748 13.22 13.83 -27.66
N HIS A 749 13.74 14.03 -28.87
CA HIS A 749 13.32 13.29 -30.06
C HIS A 749 13.75 11.82 -29.93
N LEU A 750 12.78 10.94 -29.68
CA LEU A 750 13.03 9.62 -29.09
C LEU A 750 13.76 8.66 -30.04
N VAL A 751 13.30 8.55 -31.29
CA VAL A 751 13.87 7.60 -32.25
C VAL A 751 15.33 7.95 -32.59
N PRO A 752 15.71 9.19 -32.97
CA PRO A 752 17.12 9.53 -33.21
C PRO A 752 18.02 9.44 -31.96
N LEU A 753 17.46 9.62 -30.76
CA LEU A 753 18.20 9.42 -29.52
C LEU A 753 18.57 7.94 -29.30
N ILE A 754 17.62 7.04 -29.58
CA ILE A 754 17.83 5.59 -29.50
C ILE A 754 18.69 5.08 -30.67
N GLU A 755 18.56 5.63 -31.87
CA GLU A 755 19.43 5.32 -33.01
C GLU A 755 20.90 5.70 -32.78
N ARG A 756 21.16 6.70 -31.92
CA ARG A 756 22.52 7.14 -31.57
C ARG A 756 23.12 6.38 -30.37
N LEU A 757 22.31 5.87 -29.45
CA LEU A 757 22.77 5.37 -28.14
C LEU A 757 22.31 3.94 -27.78
N GLY A 758 21.36 3.39 -28.52
CA GLY A 758 20.72 2.10 -28.23
C GLY A 758 21.23 0.94 -29.08
N THR A 759 20.78 -0.27 -28.75
CA THR A 759 21.07 -1.49 -29.51
C THR A 759 20.16 -1.62 -30.74
N PRO A 760 20.52 -2.44 -31.75
CA PRO A 760 19.65 -2.70 -32.90
C PRO A 760 18.24 -3.18 -32.53
N GLN A 761 18.10 -3.96 -31.46
CA GLN A 761 16.79 -4.40 -30.93
C GLN A 761 15.99 -3.22 -30.38
N GLN A 762 16.63 -2.32 -29.61
CA GLN A 762 15.98 -1.12 -29.10
C GLN A 762 15.55 -0.16 -30.23
N ILE A 763 16.34 -0.06 -31.30
CA ILE A 763 16.03 0.75 -32.48
C ILE A 763 14.79 0.21 -33.21
N ALA A 764 14.70 -1.12 -33.41
CA ALA A 764 13.53 -1.74 -34.02
C ALA A 764 12.26 -1.49 -33.19
N ILE A 765 12.30 -1.79 -31.88
CA ILE A 765 11.18 -1.59 -30.95
C ILE A 765 10.77 -0.10 -30.87
N ALA A 766 11.73 0.83 -30.89
CA ALA A 766 11.45 2.26 -30.86
C ALA A 766 10.75 2.76 -32.14
N ARG A 767 11.14 2.23 -33.32
CA ARG A 767 10.51 2.58 -34.60
C ARG A 767 9.09 2.01 -34.70
N GLU A 768 8.87 0.77 -34.25
CA GLU A 768 7.53 0.17 -34.18
C GLU A 768 6.62 0.91 -33.18
N GLY A 769 7.14 1.24 -31.99
CA GLY A 769 6.41 2.01 -31.00
C GLY A 769 6.06 3.43 -31.46
N ASP A 770 6.97 4.12 -32.15
CA ASP A 770 6.73 5.43 -32.75
C ASP A 770 5.65 5.38 -33.84
N LEU A 771 5.67 4.35 -34.70
CA LEU A 771 4.65 4.10 -35.73
C LEU A 771 3.27 3.93 -35.10
N LEU A 772 3.13 3.00 -34.15
CA LEU A 772 1.88 2.75 -33.42
C LEU A 772 1.39 3.95 -32.60
N THR A 773 2.28 4.90 -32.27
CA THR A 773 1.92 6.11 -31.51
C THR A 773 1.38 7.21 -32.42
N LYS A 774 1.97 7.42 -33.61
CA LYS A 774 1.53 8.47 -34.55
C LYS A 774 0.38 8.05 -35.47
N GLU A 775 0.24 6.77 -35.76
CA GLU A 775 -0.83 6.24 -36.61
C GLU A 775 -2.06 5.94 -35.74
N ARG A 776 -3.03 6.86 -35.77
CA ARG A 776 -4.31 6.82 -35.06
C ARG A 776 -5.47 7.03 -36.05
N LEU A 777 -6.68 6.57 -35.74
CA LEU A 777 -7.85 6.73 -36.62
C LEU A 777 -8.16 8.21 -36.86
N CYS A 778 -8.12 9.04 -35.81
CA CYS A 778 -8.35 10.48 -35.89
C CYS A 778 -7.39 11.25 -36.83
N CYS A 779 -6.31 10.62 -37.33
CA CYS A 779 -5.41 11.21 -38.32
C CYS A 779 -5.99 11.26 -39.74
N GLY A 780 -7.07 10.51 -40.05
CA GLY A 780 -7.70 10.54 -41.37
C GLY A 780 -8.69 9.42 -41.70
N LEU A 781 -9.16 8.66 -40.72
CA LEU A 781 -10.09 7.53 -40.90
C LEU A 781 -11.37 7.75 -40.08
N SER A 782 -12.49 7.20 -40.56
CA SER A 782 -13.77 7.17 -39.83
C SER A 782 -14.44 5.81 -40.01
N MET A 783 -15.14 5.34 -38.97
CA MET A 783 -15.81 4.04 -38.97
C MET A 783 -17.30 4.17 -39.30
N PHE A 784 -17.95 5.26 -38.90
CA PHE A 784 -19.41 5.44 -39.04
C PHE A 784 -19.91 5.37 -40.49
N GLU A 785 -19.15 5.88 -41.47
CA GLU A 785 -19.45 5.74 -42.89
C GLU A 785 -19.47 4.26 -43.34
N VAL A 786 -18.56 3.44 -42.81
CA VAL A 786 -18.48 2.00 -43.07
C VAL A 786 -19.64 1.25 -42.40
N ILE A 787 -20.01 1.64 -41.17
CA ILE A 787 -21.17 1.11 -40.46
C ILE A 787 -22.45 1.36 -41.27
N LEU A 788 -22.72 2.61 -41.67
CA LEU A 788 -23.88 2.98 -42.48
C LEU A 788 -23.89 2.27 -43.85
N THR A 789 -22.74 2.22 -44.52
CA THR A 789 -22.58 1.54 -45.82
C THR A 789 -22.86 0.05 -45.73
N ARG A 790 -22.49 -0.61 -44.62
CA ARG A 790 -22.83 -2.03 -44.37
C ARG A 790 -24.31 -2.21 -44.02
N ILE A 791 -24.91 -1.32 -43.22
CA ILE A 791 -26.35 -1.41 -42.91
C ILE A 791 -27.21 -1.27 -44.17
N ARG A 792 -26.76 -0.50 -45.17
CA ARG A 792 -27.44 -0.38 -46.48
C ARG A 792 -27.62 -1.74 -47.18
N THR A 793 -26.68 -2.68 -47.04
CA THR A 793 -26.78 -4.03 -47.64
C THR A 793 -27.71 -4.98 -46.88
N PHE A 794 -28.28 -4.53 -45.75
CA PHE A 794 -29.31 -5.29 -45.04
C PHE A 794 -30.72 -5.00 -45.60
N LEU A 795 -30.87 -3.92 -46.39
CA LEU A 795 -32.14 -3.39 -46.90
C LEU A 795 -32.40 -3.79 -48.37
N ASP A 796 -32.00 -5.00 -48.79
CA ASP A 796 -32.10 -5.44 -50.19
C ASP A 796 -33.49 -5.95 -50.60
N ASP A 797 -34.37 -6.25 -49.63
CA ASP A 797 -35.75 -6.70 -49.92
C ASP A 797 -36.54 -5.65 -50.73
N PRO A 798 -37.32 -6.06 -51.76
CA PRO A 798 -38.05 -5.11 -52.60
C PRO A 798 -39.06 -4.25 -51.84
N ILE A 799 -39.60 -4.69 -50.68
CA ILE A 799 -40.60 -3.91 -49.93
C ILE A 799 -40.08 -2.54 -49.47
N TRP A 800 -38.77 -2.39 -49.28
CA TRP A 800 -38.16 -1.12 -48.85
C TRP A 800 -38.29 -0.03 -49.92
N ARG A 801 -38.22 -0.41 -51.21
CA ARG A 801 -38.19 0.49 -52.37
C ARG A 801 -39.49 0.50 -53.18
N GLY A 802 -40.32 -0.54 -53.05
CA GLY A 802 -41.56 -0.69 -53.81
C GLY A 802 -41.34 -1.08 -55.29
N PRO A 803 -42.42 -1.15 -56.08
CA PRO A 803 -42.36 -1.36 -57.52
C PRO A 803 -41.83 -0.12 -58.25
N LEU A 804 -41.63 -0.22 -59.57
CA LEU A 804 -41.32 0.95 -60.40
C LEU A 804 -42.52 1.93 -60.46
N PRO A 805 -42.27 3.26 -60.55
CA PRO A 805 -43.33 4.26 -60.49
C PRO A 805 -44.14 4.38 -61.78
N SER A 806 -45.45 4.54 -61.63
CA SER A 806 -46.47 4.62 -62.70
C SER A 806 -46.18 5.68 -63.77
N ASN A 807 -45.60 6.82 -63.36
CA ASN A 807 -45.23 7.94 -64.23
C ASN A 807 -43.81 7.83 -64.80
N GLY A 808 -43.09 6.74 -64.51
CA GLY A 808 -41.69 6.54 -64.92
C GLY A 808 -40.66 7.38 -64.17
N VAL A 809 -41.04 8.27 -63.25
CA VAL A 809 -40.16 9.20 -62.52
C VAL A 809 -40.04 8.83 -61.04
N MET A 810 -41.14 8.94 -60.28
CA MET A 810 -41.22 8.67 -58.84
C MET A 810 -42.68 8.44 -58.40
N HIS A 811 -42.89 7.68 -57.34
CA HIS A 811 -44.21 7.56 -56.69
C HIS A 811 -44.64 8.91 -56.11
N VAL A 812 -45.93 9.24 -56.18
CA VAL A 812 -46.47 10.52 -55.72
C VAL A 812 -47.65 10.30 -54.78
N ASP A 813 -48.72 9.68 -55.25
CA ASP A 813 -49.89 9.36 -54.42
C ASP A 813 -49.78 7.95 -53.81
N GLU A 814 -49.00 7.07 -54.44
CA GLU A 814 -48.83 5.67 -54.09
C GLU A 814 -48.08 5.48 -52.75
N CYS A 815 -48.61 4.62 -51.87
CA CYS A 815 -48.02 4.31 -50.56
C CYS A 815 -47.28 2.97 -50.57
N VAL A 816 -46.17 2.91 -51.31
CA VAL A 816 -45.43 1.66 -51.60
C VAL A 816 -43.92 1.74 -51.29
N GLU A 817 -43.43 2.86 -50.76
CA GLU A 817 -42.04 3.06 -50.34
C GLU A 817 -41.96 3.18 -48.80
N PHE A 818 -40.86 2.73 -48.17
CA PHE A 818 -40.74 2.78 -46.71
C PHE A 818 -41.01 4.17 -46.09
N HIS A 819 -40.55 5.26 -46.72
CA HIS A 819 -40.82 6.61 -46.20
C HIS A 819 -42.31 6.96 -46.09
N ARG A 820 -43.20 6.34 -46.90
CA ARG A 820 -44.66 6.52 -46.79
C ARG A 820 -45.22 5.85 -45.54
N LEU A 821 -44.71 4.66 -45.20
CA LEU A 821 -45.03 4.01 -43.93
C LEU A 821 -44.46 4.80 -42.74
N TRP A 822 -43.25 5.37 -42.87
CA TRP A 822 -42.69 6.25 -41.84
C TRP A 822 -43.50 7.54 -41.66
N SER A 823 -44.02 8.14 -42.73
CA SER A 823 -44.98 9.26 -42.61
C SER A 823 -46.26 8.89 -41.87
N ALA A 824 -46.74 7.66 -42.00
CA ALA A 824 -47.87 7.17 -41.22
C ALA A 824 -47.50 6.97 -39.74
N MET A 825 -46.34 6.37 -39.45
CA MET A 825 -45.80 6.26 -38.09
C MET A 825 -45.58 7.64 -37.44
N GLN A 826 -45.09 8.61 -38.21
CA GLN A 826 -44.93 10.00 -37.79
C GLN A 826 -46.27 10.67 -37.48
N PHE A 827 -47.32 10.41 -38.27
CA PHE A 827 -48.67 10.84 -37.92
C PHE A 827 -49.10 10.28 -36.56
N VAL A 828 -48.91 8.99 -36.29
CA VAL A 828 -49.22 8.40 -34.97
C VAL A 828 -48.43 9.05 -33.84
N TYR A 829 -47.12 9.23 -33.98
CA TYR A 829 -46.29 9.74 -32.87
C TYR A 829 -46.37 11.26 -32.66
N CYS A 830 -46.85 12.01 -33.66
CA CYS A 830 -47.14 13.43 -33.53
C CYS A 830 -48.44 13.71 -32.76
N ILE A 831 -49.41 12.79 -32.73
CA ILE A 831 -50.67 12.95 -32.00
C ILE A 831 -50.39 13.33 -30.52
N PRO A 832 -50.98 14.43 -30.01
CA PRO A 832 -50.90 14.77 -28.59
C PRO A 832 -51.64 13.75 -27.73
N VAL A 833 -50.94 13.19 -26.73
CA VAL A 833 -51.52 12.34 -25.69
C VAL A 833 -52.04 13.16 -24.50
N GLY A 834 -52.75 12.53 -23.57
CA GLY A 834 -53.24 13.15 -22.34
C GLY A 834 -52.11 13.63 -21.42
N THR A 835 -52.40 14.59 -20.53
CA THR A 835 -51.39 15.24 -19.67
C THR A 835 -50.73 14.33 -18.62
N HIS A 836 -51.24 13.12 -18.43
CA HIS A 836 -50.69 12.10 -17.53
C HIS A 836 -50.22 10.83 -18.29
N GLU A 837 -50.24 10.85 -19.62
CA GLU A 837 -49.74 9.77 -20.47
C GLU A 837 -48.31 10.08 -20.92
N PHE A 838 -47.47 9.05 -21.05
CA PHE A 838 -46.10 9.22 -21.53
C PHE A 838 -46.07 9.40 -23.06
N THR A 839 -45.19 10.27 -23.54
CA THR A 839 -45.03 10.56 -24.97
C THR A 839 -44.05 9.59 -25.66
N VAL A 840 -44.00 9.60 -27.00
CA VAL A 840 -43.03 8.77 -27.75
C VAL A 840 -41.60 9.11 -27.35
N GLU A 841 -41.30 10.41 -27.20
CA GLU A 841 -39.97 10.89 -26.86
C GLU A 841 -39.55 10.58 -25.41
N GLN A 842 -40.51 10.35 -24.51
CA GLN A 842 -40.25 9.84 -23.16
C GLN A 842 -40.02 8.32 -23.13
N CYS A 843 -40.74 7.59 -23.99
CA CYS A 843 -40.73 6.12 -24.03
C CYS A 843 -39.57 5.54 -24.87
N PHE A 844 -39.16 6.23 -25.94
CA PHE A 844 -38.14 5.76 -26.87
C PHE A 844 -36.97 6.75 -27.06
N GLY A 845 -37.20 8.05 -26.80
CA GLY A 845 -36.21 9.09 -27.09
C GLY A 845 -35.83 9.17 -28.57
N ASP A 846 -34.70 9.80 -28.86
CA ASP A 846 -34.30 10.12 -30.24
C ASP A 846 -33.91 8.87 -31.06
N GLY A 847 -33.57 7.75 -30.41
CA GLY A 847 -33.14 6.50 -31.06
C GLY A 847 -34.15 5.96 -32.08
N LEU A 848 -35.44 6.06 -31.79
CA LEU A 848 -36.51 5.71 -32.73
C LEU A 848 -36.40 6.51 -34.05
N HIS A 849 -36.15 7.80 -33.95
CA HIS A 849 -36.05 8.71 -35.10
C HIS A 849 -34.72 8.52 -35.85
N TRP A 850 -33.63 8.18 -35.15
CA TRP A 850 -32.34 7.81 -35.75
C TRP A 850 -32.47 6.60 -36.68
N ALA A 851 -33.17 5.54 -36.26
CA ALA A 851 -33.40 4.37 -37.12
C ALA A 851 -34.31 4.67 -38.32
N GLY A 852 -35.45 5.34 -38.10
CA GLY A 852 -36.37 5.70 -39.18
C GLY A 852 -35.70 6.58 -40.26
N CYS A 853 -34.99 7.63 -39.83
CA CYS A 853 -34.24 8.51 -40.73
C CYS A 853 -33.06 7.79 -41.41
N MET A 854 -32.36 6.89 -40.70
CA MET A 854 -31.29 6.07 -41.31
C MET A 854 -31.83 5.22 -42.47
N ILE A 855 -32.92 4.48 -42.27
CA ILE A 855 -33.50 3.64 -43.33
C ILE A 855 -33.90 4.52 -44.54
N ILE A 856 -34.51 5.68 -44.30
CA ILE A 856 -34.89 6.64 -45.36
C ILE A 856 -33.67 7.19 -46.13
N VAL A 857 -32.58 7.52 -45.44
CA VAL A 857 -31.35 8.03 -46.07
C VAL A 857 -30.64 6.93 -46.88
N LEU A 858 -30.47 5.74 -46.31
CA LEU A 858 -29.80 4.61 -46.97
C LEU A 858 -30.57 4.07 -48.20
N LEU A 859 -31.88 4.31 -48.26
CA LEU A 859 -32.73 4.02 -49.43
C LEU A 859 -32.83 5.18 -50.45
N GLY A 860 -32.20 6.34 -50.18
CA GLY A 860 -32.31 7.52 -51.04
C GLY A 860 -33.73 8.11 -51.12
N GLN A 861 -34.50 8.00 -50.03
CA GLN A 861 -35.90 8.41 -49.94
C GLN A 861 -36.11 9.77 -49.26
N GLN A 862 -35.09 10.34 -48.60
CA GLN A 862 -35.19 11.57 -47.80
C GLN A 862 -35.79 12.76 -48.58
N ARG A 863 -35.37 12.94 -49.84
CA ARG A 863 -35.91 14.00 -50.72
C ARG A 863 -37.38 13.79 -51.14
N ARG A 864 -37.90 12.56 -51.12
CA ARG A 864 -39.31 12.25 -51.38
C ARG A 864 -40.15 12.42 -50.11
N PHE A 865 -39.61 11.97 -48.97
CA PHE A 865 -40.19 12.17 -47.64
C PHE A 865 -40.48 13.66 -47.35
N ASP A 866 -39.47 14.53 -47.47
CA ASP A 866 -39.63 15.98 -47.18
C ASP A 866 -40.71 16.68 -48.01
N VAL A 867 -41.01 16.18 -49.21
CA VAL A 867 -42.03 16.71 -50.13
C VAL A 867 -43.41 16.12 -49.84
N LEU A 868 -43.47 14.81 -49.54
CA LEU A 868 -44.70 14.02 -49.55
C LEU A 868 -45.27 13.71 -48.15
N ASP A 869 -44.54 13.97 -47.07
CA ASP A 869 -44.95 13.63 -45.71
C ASP A 869 -46.27 14.30 -45.27
N PHE A 870 -47.17 13.47 -44.72
CA PHE A 870 -48.53 13.88 -44.32
C PHE A 870 -48.52 14.98 -43.25
N CYS A 871 -47.63 14.87 -42.27
CA CYS A 871 -47.50 15.82 -41.18
C CYS A 871 -46.88 17.14 -41.64
N TYR A 872 -45.81 17.09 -42.45
CA TYR A 872 -45.17 18.26 -43.04
C TYR A 872 -46.15 19.03 -43.93
N HIS A 873 -47.04 18.33 -44.65
CA HIS A 873 -48.13 18.95 -45.40
C HIS A 873 -49.19 19.59 -44.49
N LEU A 874 -49.66 18.90 -43.45
CA LEU A 874 -50.61 19.47 -42.47
C LEU A 874 -50.04 20.75 -41.81
N LEU A 875 -48.78 20.73 -41.39
CA LEU A 875 -48.06 21.88 -40.84
C LEU A 875 -47.95 23.04 -41.86
N LYS A 876 -47.78 22.73 -43.14
CA LYS A 876 -47.69 23.71 -44.24
C LYS A 876 -49.02 24.43 -44.46
N VAL A 877 -50.15 23.70 -44.42
CA VAL A 877 -51.49 24.30 -44.59
C VAL A 877 -51.94 25.03 -43.32
N GLN A 878 -51.69 24.49 -42.11
CA GLN A 878 -52.05 25.17 -40.86
C GLN A 878 -51.31 26.50 -40.69
N LYS A 879 -50.04 26.58 -41.12
CA LYS A 879 -49.29 27.85 -41.18
C LYS A 879 -49.85 28.87 -42.17
N HIS A 880 -50.63 28.42 -43.16
CA HIS A 880 -51.24 29.27 -44.18
C HIS A 880 -52.64 29.76 -43.78
N ASP A 881 -53.49 28.88 -43.24
CA ASP A 881 -54.87 29.24 -42.85
C ASP A 881 -55.03 29.66 -41.38
N GLY A 882 -54.03 29.39 -40.53
CA GLY A 882 -53.98 29.81 -39.13
C GLY A 882 -54.97 29.12 -38.19
N LYS A 883 -55.75 28.13 -38.67
CA LYS A 883 -56.87 27.54 -37.92
C LYS A 883 -56.42 26.72 -36.70
N ASP A 884 -57.26 26.67 -35.69
CA ASP A 884 -57.14 25.74 -34.55
C ASP A 884 -58.52 25.18 -34.18
N GLU A 885 -58.68 23.88 -34.35
CA GLU A 885 -59.92 23.12 -34.16
C GLU A 885 -59.57 21.77 -33.52
N VAL A 886 -60.50 21.14 -32.80
CA VAL A 886 -60.29 19.82 -32.16
C VAL A 886 -60.95 18.74 -33.01
N ILE A 887 -60.14 18.00 -33.76
CA ILE A 887 -60.60 17.01 -34.75
C ILE A 887 -60.31 15.60 -34.21
N LYS A 888 -61.34 14.77 -34.03
CA LYS A 888 -61.24 13.44 -33.38
C LYS A 888 -60.41 13.45 -32.09
N ASN A 889 -60.72 14.39 -31.18
CA ASN A 889 -59.99 14.67 -29.93
C ASN A 889 -58.54 15.18 -30.07
N VAL A 890 -58.02 15.37 -31.29
CA VAL A 890 -56.70 15.96 -31.55
C VAL A 890 -56.80 17.48 -31.70
N PRO A 891 -56.26 18.28 -30.76
CA PRO A 891 -56.17 19.73 -30.91
C PRO A 891 -55.11 20.09 -31.97
N LEU A 892 -55.57 20.65 -33.08
CA LEU A 892 -54.79 20.91 -34.28
C LEU A 892 -53.52 21.73 -34.00
N LYS A 893 -53.59 22.78 -33.17
CA LYS A 893 -52.41 23.59 -32.82
C LYS A 893 -51.31 22.78 -32.15
N LYS A 894 -51.63 21.95 -31.15
CA LYS A 894 -50.64 21.10 -30.46
C LYS A 894 -50.08 20.02 -31.38
N MET A 895 -50.91 19.48 -32.28
CA MET A 895 -50.48 18.53 -33.30
C MET A 895 -49.40 19.15 -34.21
N VAL A 896 -49.64 20.33 -34.79
CA VAL A 896 -48.64 20.97 -35.66
C VAL A 896 -47.41 21.50 -34.93
N GLU A 897 -47.54 21.84 -33.63
CA GLU A 897 -46.39 22.14 -32.77
C GLU A 897 -45.52 20.90 -32.49
N ARG A 898 -46.11 19.72 -32.24
CA ARG A 898 -45.38 18.45 -32.15
C ARG A 898 -44.71 18.11 -33.49
N ILE A 899 -45.44 18.19 -34.60
CA ILE A 899 -44.90 17.98 -35.95
C ILE A 899 -43.67 18.88 -36.20
N ARG A 900 -43.73 20.17 -35.83
CA ARG A 900 -42.59 21.06 -36.05
C ARG A 900 -41.36 20.69 -35.21
N LYS A 901 -41.52 20.09 -34.03
CA LYS A 901 -40.39 19.55 -33.25
C LYS A 901 -39.75 18.35 -33.95
N PHE A 902 -40.54 17.35 -34.34
CA PHE A 902 -40.03 16.18 -35.07
C PHE A 902 -39.44 16.54 -36.43
N GLN A 903 -40.00 17.51 -37.14
CA GLN A 903 -39.41 18.03 -38.38
C GLN A 903 -38.01 18.64 -38.14
N ILE A 904 -37.74 19.30 -37.02
CA ILE A 904 -36.40 19.81 -36.70
C ILE A 904 -35.45 18.63 -36.42
N LEU A 905 -35.87 17.68 -35.58
CA LEU A 905 -35.10 16.49 -35.23
C LEU A 905 -34.76 15.62 -36.45
N ASN A 906 -35.75 15.29 -37.29
CA ASN A 906 -35.56 14.54 -38.52
C ASN A 906 -34.56 15.24 -39.43
N ASN A 907 -34.70 16.56 -39.65
CA ASN A 907 -33.82 17.30 -40.53
C ASN A 907 -32.37 17.35 -40.00
N GLU A 908 -32.18 17.45 -38.69
CA GLU A 908 -30.85 17.35 -38.05
C GLU A 908 -30.23 15.96 -38.28
N ILE A 909 -30.96 14.90 -37.95
CA ILE A 909 -30.52 13.50 -38.11
C ILE A 909 -30.20 13.19 -39.58
N ILE A 910 -31.12 13.50 -40.50
CA ILE A 910 -30.95 13.32 -41.94
C ILE A 910 -29.70 14.07 -42.41
N THR A 911 -29.49 15.32 -42.00
CA THR A 911 -28.30 16.11 -42.40
C THR A 911 -26.99 15.50 -41.87
N ILE A 912 -27.00 14.94 -40.65
CA ILE A 912 -25.81 14.26 -40.09
C ILE A 912 -25.51 12.98 -40.88
N LEU A 913 -26.51 12.16 -41.16
CA LEU A 913 -26.37 10.92 -41.95
C LEU A 913 -25.90 11.23 -43.38
N ASP A 914 -26.54 12.19 -44.06
CA ASP A 914 -26.17 12.66 -45.41
C ASP A 914 -24.76 13.27 -45.46
N LYS A 915 -24.20 13.72 -44.33
CA LYS A 915 -22.83 14.23 -44.24
C LYS A 915 -21.81 13.08 -44.15
N TYR A 916 -22.06 12.09 -43.29
CA TYR A 916 -21.19 10.92 -43.15
C TYR A 916 -21.29 9.93 -44.32
N MET A 917 -22.37 9.98 -45.11
CA MET A 917 -22.50 9.19 -46.36
C MET A 917 -21.80 9.83 -47.58
N LYS A 918 -21.11 10.96 -47.42
CA LYS A 918 -20.45 11.71 -48.51
C LYS A 918 -18.97 11.98 -48.28
N SER A 919 -18.38 11.46 -47.19
CA SER A 919 -16.96 11.68 -46.87
C SER A 919 -16.01 10.87 -47.76
N GLY A 920 -16.46 9.77 -48.37
CA GLY A 920 -15.70 8.99 -49.34
C GLY A 920 -15.66 9.52 -50.79
N ASP A 921 -16.52 10.48 -51.17
CA ASP A 921 -16.54 11.07 -52.51
C ASP A 921 -15.42 12.11 -52.70
N GLY A 922 -14.20 11.61 -52.95
CA GLY A 922 -13.09 12.43 -53.45
C GLY A 922 -13.33 12.96 -54.86
N GLU A 923 -12.58 13.99 -55.27
CA GLU A 923 -12.75 14.75 -56.54
C GLU A 923 -12.52 13.95 -57.86
N GLY A 924 -12.56 12.62 -57.80
CA GLY A 924 -12.32 11.70 -58.92
C GLY A 924 -13.44 10.69 -59.22
N THR A 925 -14.56 10.69 -58.49
CA THR A 925 -15.72 9.89 -58.91
C THR A 925 -16.30 10.44 -60.22
N PRO A 926 -16.48 9.60 -61.27
CA PRO A 926 -17.07 10.06 -62.52
C PRO A 926 -18.53 10.45 -62.24
N VAL A 927 -18.96 11.58 -62.82
CA VAL A 927 -20.30 12.18 -62.61
C VAL A 927 -21.38 11.10 -62.63
N GLU A 928 -22.05 10.89 -61.49
CA GLU A 928 -23.05 9.83 -61.34
C GLU A 928 -24.09 9.90 -62.47
N HIS A 929 -24.45 8.73 -63.00
CA HIS A 929 -25.35 8.64 -64.16
C HIS A 929 -26.79 9.00 -63.79
N VAL A 930 -27.10 10.31 -63.82
CA VAL A 930 -28.46 10.81 -63.64
C VAL A 930 -29.33 10.34 -64.79
N ARG A 931 -30.44 9.67 -64.46
CA ARG A 931 -31.40 9.15 -65.44
C ARG A 931 -32.02 10.27 -66.27
N CYS A 932 -31.64 10.34 -67.53
CA CYS A 932 -32.24 11.27 -68.51
C CYS A 932 -33.65 10.82 -68.93
N PHE A 933 -34.45 11.79 -69.38
CA PHE A 933 -35.74 11.57 -70.04
C PHE A 933 -35.64 12.02 -71.51
N GLN A 934 -36.30 11.30 -72.42
CA GLN A 934 -36.31 11.68 -73.83
C GLN A 934 -37.21 12.91 -74.05
N PRO A 935 -36.81 13.86 -74.93
CA PRO A 935 -37.71 14.94 -75.34
C PRO A 935 -38.88 14.38 -76.17
N PRO A 936 -39.98 15.13 -76.35
CA PRO A 936 -41.08 14.71 -77.20
C PRO A 936 -40.62 14.48 -78.64
N ILE A 937 -40.56 13.21 -79.06
CA ILE A 937 -40.12 12.84 -80.41
C ILE A 937 -41.25 13.09 -81.42
N HIS A 938 -40.93 13.78 -82.52
CA HIS A 938 -41.90 14.03 -83.57
C HIS A 938 -42.22 12.72 -84.31
N GLN A 939 -43.49 12.47 -84.62
CA GLN A 939 -43.95 11.17 -85.15
C GLN A 939 -43.24 10.75 -86.46
N SER A 940 -42.82 11.72 -87.29
CA SER A 940 -42.05 11.48 -88.52
C SER A 940 -40.62 10.93 -88.31
N LEU A 941 -40.16 10.84 -87.05
CA LEU A 941 -38.83 10.31 -86.67
C LEU A 941 -38.95 9.05 -85.78
N ALA A 942 -40.17 8.62 -85.45
CA ALA A 942 -40.44 7.54 -84.51
C ALA A 942 -40.77 6.19 -85.19
N SER A 943 -40.65 6.11 -86.52
CA SER A 943 -41.04 4.96 -87.35
C SER A 943 -39.96 4.53 -88.35
N ASN A 944 -38.69 4.80 -88.03
CA ASN A 944 -37.48 4.31 -88.71
C ASN A 944 -36.61 3.56 -87.70
#